data_AF-A0A6I9PTR3-F1
#
_entry.id   AF-A0A6I9PTR3-F1
#
_cell.length_a   1.000
_cell.length_b   1.000
_cell.length_c   1.000
_cell.angle_alpha   90.00
_cell.angle_beta   90.00
_cell.angle_gamma   90.00
#
_symmetry.space_group_name_H-M   'P 1'
#
loop_
_entity.id
_entity.type
_entity.pdbx_description
1 polymer ?
#
loop_
_entity_poly.entity_id
_entity_poly.type
_entity_poly.pdbx_seq_one_letter_code
_entity_poly.pdbx_strand_id
1 'polypeptide(L)'
;MIWSKPQSRIQGYRIQVTSDTEEPMREFSLPASASKTSISDLSPDVDYTVTISAYAGSEESLPISGQITLESTGGTSSKPDASDSVKCSLGAIADVVFLVDGSWSVGRPNFKFIQKFISVAAGAFQIGAERTRVGVVQFSSGSRTEFNLKTHLTRPTLLRAIAALEYKGGNTRTGDALDYLLKNSFSEASGARKAFPKVLVIITDGKSEDPVENYARQLRSRGVEIFVLGIQQANEEQLKLMASEPHRTHIFSVSDFNLIKSVQSKLVSQVCAGVDDQLNSLVSGEEVVEPASNLQILEVASKSLRLMWDASIGEVSGYKVQMIPMMAGSKRQELYVGPTQTQVVVRDLSPDTEYQISLFALNSLMPSEPLTLMQTTQPVKVSLECSLGVDVQADVVLLVDGSYSIGLANFAKVRAFLEVLVTSFDIGPDKVQISLVQYSRDPHTEFYLNTHHDQSAVVKAVRSFPYRGGSTNTGRAMTYVREKIFQANRGARPNVPRINILITDGKSSDAFHNPATKLRNADVEIFAVGVKDAVRGELEAIANEPAETHVYTVDDFDAFTRISKELTQSICLRIEQELRNIIQRRLTQPRDLSFSEVGSRSFRAAWEMDATDVESYLVRFRPENGDDGHYVSMSVPGETLTAVLPHLTPLTRYEVNVQAQYAKGNSLPVTGFETTLEERGSVQNLRVSEETTDSFRVSWQPAQGDVTRYKLTYEPVGDERSRLETTTAGRETAIVLQELQPRTKYRVTVTPEYTSGSGVPLDTEGTTKEAKGSPRDLRVFEETASSMKVSWEPAPGSVQQYRVSYQPSAGGPRKEVSVKGDNRAALLKNLQPGTQYEISVSARYPSGMGDALEGRGTTLEEVAPPKNLVTSDVTESSFKASWTAAPGNVKMYQIRWKSLFSAEAGDKTVPGDETETVLEGLSPETIYQVSVIAKYEQRDSEPLIGQETTDASAAGKSLAVSEETERSMRVSWTPAPGKVAHYRLKYSPIGGGKEMFLKVPGTSSSTVMKRLQPTTTYTITVNPIYKRGEGKARQGVGTTLSPYKAPRNLQTSEPTKTSFRVTWDPSPGEVKGYKVTFHPDGNDIDLGELLVGPYDNTIVLEELRAGTKYTVAVFGMFDGGESVPLAGEENTTLMDDPDSPPVDTS
;
A
#
# COMPACT_ATOMS: atom_id res chain seq x y z
N MET A 1 -13.35 23.53 -3.00
CA MET A 1 -11.95 23.92 -2.72
C MET A 1 -11.85 25.44 -2.60
N ILE A 2 -11.10 25.96 -1.63
CA ILE A 2 -10.90 27.39 -1.37
C ILE A 2 -9.42 27.62 -1.05
N TRP A 3 -8.82 28.72 -1.49
CA TRP A 3 -7.42 29.07 -1.21
C TRP A 3 -7.22 30.58 -1.08
N SER A 4 -6.13 30.97 -0.44
CA SER A 4 -5.68 32.36 -0.31
C SER A 4 -4.85 32.77 -1.51
N LYS A 5 -5.01 34.01 -1.97
CA LYS A 5 -4.24 34.54 -3.10
C LYS A 5 -2.76 34.74 -2.69
N PRO A 6 -1.78 34.30 -3.49
CA PRO A 6 -0.37 34.51 -3.21
C PRO A 6 0.01 36.00 -3.38
N GLN A 7 1.06 36.43 -2.70
CA GLN A 7 1.55 37.81 -2.77
C GLN A 7 2.26 38.13 -4.11
N SER A 8 2.77 37.10 -4.80
CA SER A 8 3.45 37.21 -6.10
C SER A 8 2.46 37.40 -7.26
N ARG A 9 2.89 38.07 -8.35
CA ARG A 9 2.09 38.23 -9.58
C ARG A 9 2.07 36.91 -10.36
N ILE A 10 0.89 36.35 -10.57
CA ILE A 10 0.65 35.09 -11.30
C ILE A 10 -0.30 35.33 -12.48
N GLN A 11 -0.28 34.45 -13.48
CA GLN A 11 -1.23 34.46 -14.60
C GLN A 11 -2.49 33.65 -14.30
N GLY A 12 -2.37 32.55 -13.56
CA GLY A 12 -3.49 31.70 -13.18
C GLY A 12 -3.09 30.58 -12.23
N TYR A 13 -4.05 29.71 -11.94
CA TYR A 13 -3.85 28.46 -11.21
C TYR A 13 -4.18 27.27 -12.10
N ARG A 14 -3.51 26.15 -11.88
CA ARG A 14 -3.74 24.87 -12.52
C ARG A 14 -4.20 23.88 -11.45
N ILE A 15 -5.36 23.27 -11.66
CA ILE A 15 -5.96 22.29 -10.76
C ILE A 15 -5.91 20.91 -11.42
N GLN A 16 -5.31 19.93 -10.74
CA GLN A 16 -5.28 18.53 -11.16
C GLN A 16 -6.02 17.67 -10.16
N VAL A 17 -6.87 16.75 -10.62
CA VAL A 17 -7.63 15.80 -9.81
C VAL A 17 -7.29 14.39 -10.27
N THR A 18 -6.78 13.57 -9.35
CA THR A 18 -6.32 12.19 -9.58
C THR A 18 -7.04 11.26 -8.61
N SER A 19 -7.49 10.09 -9.04
CA SER A 19 -8.01 9.05 -8.13
C SER A 19 -6.96 7.99 -7.85
N ASP A 20 -7.16 7.22 -6.78
CA ASP A 20 -6.39 6.03 -6.44
C ASP A 20 -6.82 4.76 -7.21
N THR A 21 -7.87 4.88 -8.02
CA THR A 21 -8.38 3.90 -8.98
C THR A 21 -7.86 4.21 -10.39
N GLU A 22 -8.02 3.30 -11.36
CA GLU A 22 -7.61 3.53 -12.77
C GLU A 22 -8.42 4.61 -13.52
N GLU A 23 -9.06 5.58 -12.84
CA GLU A 23 -9.76 6.69 -13.50
C GLU A 23 -8.77 7.72 -14.06
N PRO A 24 -9.06 8.33 -15.23
CA PRO A 24 -8.16 9.28 -15.87
C PRO A 24 -8.05 10.61 -15.09
N MET A 25 -6.82 11.14 -15.03
CA MET A 25 -6.49 12.44 -14.43
C MET A 25 -7.25 13.58 -15.11
N ARG A 26 -7.88 14.46 -14.31
CA ARG A 26 -8.62 15.63 -14.78
C ARG A 26 -7.86 16.91 -14.45
N GLU A 27 -7.61 17.77 -15.43
CA GLU A 27 -6.89 19.04 -15.25
C GLU A 27 -7.67 20.23 -15.83
N PHE A 28 -7.70 21.36 -15.11
CA PHE A 28 -8.28 22.62 -15.59
C PHE A 28 -7.62 23.86 -14.97
N SER A 29 -7.64 24.98 -15.68
CA SER A 29 -7.00 26.24 -15.28
C SER A 29 -8.00 27.30 -14.82
N LEU A 30 -7.61 28.11 -13.84
CA LEU A 30 -8.40 29.20 -13.27
C LEU A 30 -7.63 30.54 -13.35
N PRO A 31 -8.34 31.68 -13.45
CA PRO A 31 -7.68 32.99 -13.55
C PRO A 31 -6.99 33.39 -12.24
N ALA A 32 -6.00 34.29 -12.31
CA ALA A 32 -5.25 34.79 -11.16
C ALA A 32 -6.09 35.46 -10.05
N SER A 33 -7.34 35.82 -10.34
CA SER A 33 -8.30 36.38 -9.38
C SER A 33 -9.10 35.32 -8.61
N ALA A 34 -9.04 34.04 -9.00
CA ALA A 34 -9.79 32.97 -8.35
C ALA A 34 -9.23 32.64 -6.97
N SER A 35 -10.13 32.48 -6.00
CA SER A 35 -9.83 32.04 -4.62
C SER A 35 -10.69 30.85 -4.17
N LYS A 36 -11.56 30.33 -5.05
CA LYS A 36 -12.39 29.15 -4.80
C LYS A 36 -12.81 28.47 -6.10
N THR A 37 -13.05 27.16 -6.04
CA THR A 37 -13.65 26.37 -7.13
C THR A 37 -14.42 25.15 -6.60
N SER A 38 -15.35 24.62 -7.39
CA SER A 38 -16.08 23.37 -7.13
C SER A 38 -15.62 22.27 -8.07
N ILE A 39 -15.48 21.05 -7.55
CA ILE A 39 -15.13 19.85 -8.32
C ILE A 39 -16.36 18.97 -8.36
N SER A 40 -16.89 18.69 -9.55
CA SER A 40 -18.07 17.86 -9.79
C SER A 40 -17.69 16.44 -10.23
N ASP A 41 -18.68 15.55 -10.26
CA ASP A 41 -18.56 14.20 -10.84
C ASP A 41 -17.48 13.34 -10.18
N LEU A 42 -17.54 13.25 -8.85
CA LEU A 42 -16.68 12.41 -8.02
C LEU A 42 -17.46 11.16 -7.56
N SER A 43 -16.85 9.99 -7.68
CA SER A 43 -17.44 8.72 -7.26
C SER A 43 -17.45 8.59 -5.73
N PRO A 44 -18.53 8.06 -5.11
CA PRO A 44 -18.54 7.78 -3.67
C PRO A 44 -17.53 6.68 -3.30
N ASP A 45 -16.96 6.79 -2.10
CA ASP A 45 -16.01 5.85 -1.50
C ASP A 45 -14.68 5.66 -2.29
N VAL A 46 -14.33 6.62 -3.15
CA VAL A 46 -13.06 6.69 -3.90
C VAL A 46 -12.25 7.90 -3.42
N ASP A 47 -10.95 7.71 -3.19
CA ASP A 47 -10.07 8.76 -2.69
C ASP A 47 -9.50 9.58 -3.86
N TYR A 48 -9.87 10.87 -3.91
CA TYR A 48 -9.36 11.80 -4.91
C TYR A 48 -8.29 12.72 -4.33
N THR A 49 -7.13 12.79 -4.97
CA THR A 49 -6.08 13.77 -4.69
C THR A 49 -6.21 14.97 -5.64
N VAL A 50 -6.45 16.14 -5.07
CA VAL A 50 -6.60 17.42 -5.77
C VAL A 50 -5.36 18.27 -5.54
N THR A 51 -4.68 18.66 -6.62
CA THR A 51 -3.46 19.48 -6.60
C THR A 51 -3.71 20.85 -7.22
N ILE A 52 -3.23 21.92 -6.58
CA ILE A 52 -3.22 23.28 -7.12
C ILE A 52 -1.78 23.80 -7.25
N SER A 53 -1.41 24.31 -8.43
CA SER A 53 -0.19 25.10 -8.65
C SER A 53 -0.57 26.46 -9.22
N ALA A 54 0.17 27.52 -8.86
CA ALA A 54 0.05 28.83 -9.49
C ALA A 54 1.11 28.95 -10.59
N TYR A 55 0.77 29.51 -11.74
CA TYR A 55 1.71 29.61 -12.86
C TYR A 55 1.84 31.03 -13.41
N ALA A 56 3.03 31.33 -13.96
CA ALA A 56 3.33 32.56 -14.68
C ALA A 56 4.25 32.24 -15.87
N GLY A 57 3.71 32.22 -17.09
CA GLY A 57 4.45 31.78 -18.27
C GLY A 57 4.70 30.26 -18.23
N SER A 58 5.97 29.84 -18.34
CA SER A 58 6.39 28.44 -18.26
C SER A 58 6.77 27.99 -16.84
N GLU A 59 6.77 28.90 -15.86
CA GLU A 59 7.14 28.61 -14.48
C GLU A 59 5.88 28.31 -13.64
N GLU A 60 5.95 27.24 -12.83
CA GLU A 60 4.91 26.83 -11.89
C GLU A 60 5.44 26.87 -10.45
N SER A 61 4.55 27.24 -9.52
CA SER A 61 4.83 27.13 -8.09
C SER A 61 4.89 25.66 -7.67
N LEU A 62 5.48 25.41 -6.51
CA LEU A 62 5.34 24.11 -5.85
C LEU A 62 3.84 23.76 -5.71
N PRO A 63 3.43 22.55 -6.14
CA PRO A 63 2.03 22.13 -6.06
C PRO A 63 1.61 21.89 -4.61
N ILE A 64 0.39 22.32 -4.27
CA ILE A 64 -0.25 22.02 -2.98
C ILE A 64 -1.37 21.02 -3.24
N SER A 65 -1.37 19.90 -2.54
CA SER A 65 -2.36 18.84 -2.72
C SER A 65 -3.23 18.62 -1.49
N GLY A 66 -4.48 18.21 -1.69
CA GLY A 66 -5.42 17.81 -0.64
C GLY A 66 -6.28 16.64 -1.10
N GLN A 67 -6.72 15.80 -0.16
CA GLN A 67 -7.52 14.60 -0.46
C GLN A 67 -9.00 14.80 -0.10
N ILE A 68 -9.89 14.23 -0.92
CA ILE A 68 -11.35 14.25 -0.70
C ILE A 68 -11.96 12.87 -1.02
N THR A 69 -12.91 12.44 -0.18
CA THR A 69 -13.67 11.19 -0.32
C THR A 69 -15.14 11.47 -0.01
N LEU A 70 -16.07 11.01 -0.85
CA LEU A 70 -17.52 11.19 -0.66
C LEU A 70 -18.14 9.91 -0.09
N GLU A 71 -18.66 9.92 1.14
CA GLU A 71 -19.29 8.73 1.75
C GLU A 71 -20.72 8.50 1.21
N SER A 72 -21.01 7.27 0.78
CA SER A 72 -22.35 6.84 0.34
C SER A 72 -23.32 6.75 1.52
N THR A 73 -24.34 7.62 1.55
CA THR A 73 -25.39 7.62 2.59
C THR A 73 -26.64 6.89 2.12
N GLY A 74 -27.05 5.86 2.86
CA GLY A 74 -28.33 5.16 2.67
C GLY A 74 -28.90 4.55 3.96
N GLY A 75 -30.00 5.15 4.46
CA GLY A 75 -31.13 4.46 5.11
C GLY A 75 -31.10 4.09 6.61
N THR A 76 -31.59 5.02 7.47
CA THR A 76 -32.40 4.87 8.73
C THR A 76 -32.39 3.52 9.50
N SER A 77 -32.20 3.39 10.83
CA SER A 77 -32.45 4.30 11.96
C SER A 77 -31.72 3.84 13.25
N SER A 78 -31.66 4.76 14.21
CA SER A 78 -31.09 4.71 15.57
C SER A 78 -29.59 5.01 15.71
N LYS A 79 -29.30 6.27 16.04
CA LYS A 79 -28.04 6.71 16.63
C LYS A 79 -27.80 5.94 17.94
N PRO A 80 -26.55 5.55 18.18
CA PRO A 80 -25.84 6.10 19.33
C PRO A 80 -24.60 6.87 18.87
N ASP A 81 -24.24 7.87 19.66
CA ASP A 81 -23.27 8.93 19.35
C ASP A 81 -21.99 8.48 18.65
N ALA A 82 -21.72 9.18 17.55
CA ALA A 82 -20.41 9.25 16.91
C ALA A 82 -19.53 10.21 17.72
N SER A 83 -18.67 9.65 18.56
CA SER A 83 -17.46 10.34 19.04
C SER A 83 -16.23 9.53 18.64
N ASP A 84 -15.39 10.14 17.80
CA ASP A 84 -13.95 9.92 17.64
C ASP A 84 -13.43 8.50 17.44
N SER A 85 -13.49 7.99 16.20
CA SER A 85 -12.57 6.94 15.78
C SER A 85 -11.21 7.57 15.44
N VAL A 86 -10.31 7.63 16.42
CA VAL A 86 -8.89 7.99 16.22
C VAL A 86 -8.29 6.99 15.20
N LYS A 87 -7.91 7.48 14.02
CA LYS A 87 -7.15 6.71 13.01
C LYS A 87 -5.69 7.15 13.09
N CYS A 88 -4.75 6.21 13.06
CA CYS A 88 -3.32 6.55 13.02
C CYS A 88 -2.97 7.22 11.67
N SER A 89 -1.87 7.97 11.65
CA SER A 89 -1.32 8.59 10.44
C SER A 89 -1.12 7.56 9.32
N LEU A 90 -1.20 8.00 8.05
CA LEU A 90 -1.07 7.10 6.90
C LEU A 90 0.32 6.41 6.81
N GLY A 91 1.30 6.88 7.58
CA GLY A 91 2.69 6.41 7.63
C GLY A 91 3.09 5.58 8.85
N ALA A 92 2.19 5.32 9.81
CA ALA A 92 2.49 4.52 11.00
C ALA A 92 2.68 3.02 10.64
N ILE A 93 3.93 2.61 10.44
CA ILE A 93 4.33 1.22 10.13
C ILE A 93 5.00 0.59 11.35
N ALA A 94 4.36 -0.37 12.00
CA ALA A 94 4.90 -1.05 13.18
C ALA A 94 4.58 -2.54 13.23
N ASP A 95 5.25 -3.26 14.12
CA ASP A 95 4.86 -4.60 14.56
C ASP A 95 4.20 -4.52 15.95
N VAL A 96 2.88 -4.70 15.99
CA VAL A 96 2.08 -4.53 17.21
C VAL A 96 1.64 -5.89 17.73
N VAL A 97 1.95 -6.21 18.97
CA VAL A 97 1.49 -7.44 19.64
C VAL A 97 0.58 -7.07 20.81
N PHE A 98 -0.61 -7.65 20.86
CA PHE A 98 -1.49 -7.56 22.03
C PHE A 98 -1.25 -8.77 22.93
N LEU A 99 -0.87 -8.51 24.18
CA LEU A 99 -0.80 -9.50 25.25
C LEU A 99 -2.03 -9.40 26.13
N VAL A 100 -2.85 -10.44 26.08
CA VAL A 100 -4.22 -10.41 26.57
C VAL A 100 -4.41 -11.38 27.72
N ASP A 101 -4.84 -10.86 28.87
CA ASP A 101 -5.19 -11.68 30.03
C ASP A 101 -6.49 -12.46 29.76
N GLY A 102 -6.37 -13.78 29.82
CA GLY A 102 -7.47 -14.73 29.70
C GLY A 102 -7.71 -15.52 30.98
N SER A 103 -7.25 -15.03 32.13
CA SER A 103 -7.41 -15.67 33.44
C SER A 103 -8.86 -15.74 33.94
N TRP A 104 -9.09 -16.49 35.02
CA TRP A 104 -10.42 -16.65 35.63
C TRP A 104 -10.98 -15.37 36.24
N SER A 105 -10.15 -14.43 36.67
CA SER A 105 -10.58 -13.13 37.22
C SER A 105 -11.30 -12.29 36.18
N VAL A 106 -10.85 -12.35 34.92
CA VAL A 106 -11.46 -11.62 33.81
C VAL A 106 -12.91 -12.08 33.61
N GLY A 107 -13.14 -13.39 33.48
CA GLY A 107 -14.46 -13.98 33.28
C GLY A 107 -14.98 -13.88 31.83
N ARG A 108 -15.70 -14.93 31.39
CA ARG A 108 -16.25 -15.05 30.01
C ARG A 108 -17.09 -13.85 29.55
N PRO A 109 -18.01 -13.28 30.35
CA PRO A 109 -18.81 -12.14 29.91
C PRO A 109 -17.95 -10.91 29.62
N ASN A 110 -16.88 -10.71 30.39
CA ASN A 110 -16.05 -9.51 30.29
C ASN A 110 -15.02 -9.59 29.17
N PHE A 111 -14.61 -10.81 28.78
CA PHE A 111 -13.66 -11.02 27.67
C PHE A 111 -14.13 -10.39 26.35
N LYS A 112 -15.45 -10.27 26.14
CA LYS A 112 -16.04 -9.58 24.98
C LYS A 112 -15.65 -8.10 24.89
N PHE A 113 -15.46 -7.41 26.02
CA PHE A 113 -15.00 -6.01 26.03
C PHE A 113 -13.57 -5.91 25.55
N ILE A 114 -12.71 -6.86 25.93
CA ILE A 114 -11.32 -6.94 25.48
C ILE A 114 -11.25 -7.20 23.97
N GLN A 115 -12.03 -8.17 23.45
CA GLN A 115 -12.09 -8.44 22.00
C GLN A 115 -12.51 -7.19 21.21
N LYS A 116 -13.51 -6.46 21.69
CA LYS A 116 -13.99 -5.23 21.06
C LYS A 116 -12.95 -4.12 21.14
N PHE A 117 -12.21 -4.03 22.25
CA PHE A 117 -11.13 -3.08 22.41
C PHE A 117 -10.00 -3.34 21.40
N ILE A 118 -9.51 -4.58 21.32
CA ILE A 118 -8.45 -4.97 20.37
C ILE A 118 -8.91 -4.73 18.93
N SER A 119 -10.17 -5.03 18.60
CA SER A 119 -10.71 -4.79 17.26
C SER A 119 -10.64 -3.33 16.84
N VAL A 120 -10.95 -2.40 17.74
CA VAL A 120 -10.88 -0.96 17.46
C VAL A 120 -9.43 -0.48 17.44
N ALA A 121 -8.60 -0.92 18.39
CA ALA A 121 -7.20 -0.50 18.48
C ALA A 121 -6.38 -1.01 17.27
N ALA A 122 -6.47 -2.29 16.94
CA ALA A 122 -5.85 -2.86 15.74
C ALA A 122 -6.46 -2.29 14.46
N GLY A 123 -7.76 -1.99 14.46
CA GLY A 123 -8.48 -1.44 13.31
C GLY A 123 -8.18 0.03 12.99
N ALA A 124 -7.44 0.74 13.86
CA ALA A 124 -6.98 2.12 13.67
C ALA A 124 -5.72 2.21 12.79
N PHE A 125 -4.98 1.11 12.64
CA PHE A 125 -3.79 1.01 11.79
C PHE A 125 -4.11 0.56 10.37
N GLN A 126 -3.21 0.86 9.43
CA GLN A 126 -3.22 0.26 8.11
C GLN A 126 -2.52 -1.09 8.12
N ILE A 127 -3.29 -2.16 7.91
CA ILE A 127 -2.79 -3.54 7.97
C ILE A 127 -2.27 -3.99 6.61
N GLY A 128 -1.05 -4.52 6.56
CA GLY A 128 -0.41 -4.94 5.32
C GLY A 128 0.95 -5.63 5.53
N ALA A 129 1.43 -6.36 4.51
CA ALA A 129 2.75 -7.01 4.54
C ALA A 129 3.88 -5.99 4.74
N GLU A 130 3.82 -4.87 4.01
CA GLU A 130 4.76 -3.75 4.09
C GLU A 130 4.20 -2.58 4.95
N ARG A 131 3.10 -2.81 5.68
CA ARG A 131 2.47 -1.82 6.58
C ARG A 131 2.47 -2.35 8.02
N THR A 132 1.51 -1.98 8.85
CA THR A 132 1.46 -2.45 10.25
C THR A 132 1.02 -3.92 10.30
N ARG A 133 1.74 -4.71 11.09
CA ARG A 133 1.47 -6.14 11.34
C ARG A 133 0.97 -6.30 12.77
N VAL A 134 -0.04 -7.15 12.96
CA VAL A 134 -0.68 -7.34 14.28
C VAL A 134 -0.66 -8.81 14.70
N GLY A 135 -0.19 -9.08 15.91
CA GLY A 135 -0.25 -10.38 16.57
C GLY A 135 -1.03 -10.33 17.87
N VAL A 136 -1.60 -11.47 18.28
CA VAL A 136 -2.31 -11.59 19.57
C VAL A 136 -1.83 -12.82 20.31
N VAL A 137 -1.45 -12.62 21.58
CA VAL A 137 -1.08 -13.68 22.52
C VAL A 137 -1.99 -13.60 23.72
N GLN A 138 -2.58 -14.72 24.10
CA GLN A 138 -3.42 -14.82 25.29
C GLN A 138 -2.66 -15.55 26.40
N PHE A 139 -2.68 -15.02 27.62
CA PHE A 139 -2.01 -15.62 28.77
C PHE A 139 -2.97 -15.90 29.93
N SER A 140 -2.65 -16.95 30.69
CA SER A 140 -3.29 -17.27 31.97
C SER A 140 -2.29 -18.04 32.84
N SER A 141 -2.52 -19.34 33.09
CA SER A 141 -1.51 -20.23 33.70
C SER A 141 -0.35 -20.53 32.75
N GLY A 142 -0.49 -20.19 31.47
CA GLY A 142 0.56 -20.23 30.46
C GLY A 142 0.13 -19.46 29.21
N SER A 143 1.09 -19.16 28.35
CA SER A 143 0.87 -18.35 27.14
C SER A 143 0.47 -19.19 25.92
N ARG A 144 -0.41 -18.64 25.07
CA ARG A 144 -0.80 -19.21 23.77
C ARG A 144 -0.83 -18.09 22.74
N THR A 145 -0.11 -18.27 21.64
CA THR A 145 -0.26 -17.42 20.45
C THR A 145 -1.57 -17.75 19.76
N GLU A 146 -2.46 -16.77 19.62
CA GLU A 146 -3.70 -16.91 18.85
C GLU A 146 -3.41 -16.77 17.34
N PHE A 147 -2.62 -15.75 16.99
CA PHE A 147 -2.02 -15.62 15.66
C PHE A 147 -0.78 -14.71 15.71
N ASN A 148 0.16 -14.97 14.81
CA ASN A 148 1.43 -14.26 14.67
C ASN A 148 1.32 -13.06 13.72
N LEU A 149 2.35 -12.20 13.72
CA LEU A 149 2.42 -10.94 12.94
C LEU A 149 2.27 -11.16 11.43
N LYS A 150 2.66 -12.32 10.91
CA LYS A 150 2.59 -12.65 9.47
C LYS A 150 1.27 -13.30 9.02
N THR A 151 0.34 -13.59 9.93
CA THR A 151 -0.85 -14.41 9.63
C THR A 151 -1.96 -13.61 8.94
N HIS A 152 -2.34 -12.45 9.48
CA HIS A 152 -3.46 -11.66 8.99
C HIS A 152 -2.99 -10.30 8.44
N LEU A 153 -2.66 -10.27 7.15
CA LEU A 153 -2.07 -9.11 6.47
C LEU A 153 -3.12 -8.18 5.83
N THR A 154 -4.41 -8.37 6.10
CA THR A 154 -5.47 -7.46 5.63
C THR A 154 -6.44 -7.14 6.76
N ARG A 155 -6.95 -5.91 6.77
CA ARG A 155 -7.88 -5.44 7.81
C ARG A 155 -9.11 -6.35 8.00
N PRO A 156 -9.81 -6.82 6.94
CA PRO A 156 -10.97 -7.69 7.13
C PRO A 156 -10.64 -9.06 7.73
N THR A 157 -9.47 -9.63 7.39
CA THR A 157 -9.06 -10.94 7.93
C THR A 157 -8.63 -10.83 9.39
N LEU A 158 -7.91 -9.77 9.74
CA LEU A 158 -7.50 -9.49 11.12
C LEU A 158 -8.71 -9.29 12.05
N LEU A 159 -9.68 -8.45 11.67
CA LEU A 159 -10.85 -8.18 12.50
C LEU A 159 -11.72 -9.43 12.71
N ARG A 160 -11.82 -10.30 11.71
CA ARG A 160 -12.53 -11.58 11.85
C ARG A 160 -11.81 -12.53 12.80
N ALA A 161 -10.48 -12.57 12.77
CA ALA A 161 -9.68 -13.39 13.69
C ALA A 161 -9.80 -12.91 15.14
N ILE A 162 -9.76 -11.59 15.37
CA ILE A 162 -9.95 -11.01 16.71
C ILE A 162 -11.36 -11.31 17.25
N ALA A 163 -12.39 -11.23 16.41
CA ALA A 163 -13.76 -11.56 16.80
C ALA A 163 -13.97 -13.04 17.16
N ALA A 164 -13.08 -13.92 16.70
CA ALA A 164 -13.14 -15.37 16.93
C ALA A 164 -12.31 -15.83 18.15
N LEU A 165 -11.64 -14.93 18.86
CA LEU A 165 -10.79 -15.29 20.01
C LEU A 165 -11.58 -15.99 21.11
N GLU A 166 -11.12 -17.14 21.58
CA GLU A 166 -11.80 -17.86 22.67
C GLU A 166 -11.25 -17.47 24.04
N TYR A 167 -12.11 -17.50 25.06
CA TYR A 167 -11.71 -17.27 26.44
C TYR A 167 -11.02 -18.52 27.02
N LYS A 168 -9.82 -18.35 27.58
CA LYS A 168 -8.95 -19.46 28.03
C LYS A 168 -9.25 -19.97 29.45
N GLY A 169 -9.31 -19.09 30.45
CA GLY A 169 -9.33 -19.43 31.88
C GLY A 169 -7.94 -19.84 32.42
N GLY A 170 -7.72 -19.68 33.73
CA GLY A 170 -6.48 -20.02 34.44
C GLY A 170 -6.04 -18.94 35.44
N ASN A 171 -4.83 -19.08 35.97
CA ASN A 171 -4.18 -18.08 36.85
C ASN A 171 -3.64 -16.88 36.04
N THR A 172 -2.97 -15.93 36.69
CA THR A 172 -2.41 -14.73 36.04
C THR A 172 -0.88 -14.74 36.13
N ARG A 173 -0.20 -15.40 35.18
CA ARG A 173 1.28 -15.44 35.07
C ARG A 173 1.78 -14.50 33.98
N THR A 174 1.78 -13.20 34.25
CA THR A 174 2.22 -12.16 33.32
C THR A 174 3.73 -12.21 33.08
N GLY A 175 4.54 -12.61 34.07
CA GLY A 175 6.00 -12.70 33.93
C GLY A 175 6.42 -13.75 32.89
N ASP A 176 5.92 -14.98 33.04
CA ASP A 176 6.07 -16.07 32.07
C ASP A 176 5.55 -15.67 30.68
N ALA A 177 4.48 -14.88 30.63
CA ALA A 177 3.95 -14.37 29.38
C ALA A 177 4.88 -13.38 28.67
N LEU A 178 5.54 -12.49 29.42
CA LEU A 178 6.56 -11.59 28.88
C LEU A 178 7.80 -12.34 28.39
N ASP A 179 8.25 -13.36 29.12
CA ASP A 179 9.33 -14.27 28.66
C ASP A 179 8.96 -15.02 27.37
N TYR A 180 7.70 -15.49 27.29
CA TYR A 180 7.19 -16.15 26.09
C TYR A 180 7.21 -15.21 24.88
N LEU A 181 6.85 -13.94 25.04
CA LEU A 181 6.89 -12.95 23.94
C LEU A 181 8.31 -12.72 23.40
N LEU A 182 9.31 -12.67 24.30
CA LEU A 182 10.73 -12.51 23.95
C LEU A 182 11.25 -13.65 23.06
N LYS A 183 10.74 -14.86 23.27
CA LYS A 183 11.18 -16.07 22.56
C LYS A 183 10.36 -16.31 21.28
N ASN A 184 9.06 -16.00 21.29
CA ASN A 184 8.12 -16.52 20.30
C ASN A 184 7.36 -15.47 19.49
N SER A 185 7.23 -14.22 19.94
CA SER A 185 6.37 -13.24 19.24
C SER A 185 7.15 -12.17 18.50
N PHE A 186 8.17 -11.61 19.15
CA PHE A 186 9.06 -10.61 18.53
C PHE A 186 10.29 -11.24 17.85
N SER A 187 10.10 -12.39 17.19
CA SER A 187 11.14 -13.07 16.40
C SER A 187 10.86 -12.94 14.89
N GLU A 188 11.91 -12.97 14.07
CA GLU A 188 11.77 -12.94 12.61
C GLU A 188 10.93 -14.11 12.10
N ALA A 189 11.08 -15.29 12.71
CA ALA A 189 10.28 -16.48 12.42
C ALA A 189 8.77 -16.23 12.61
N SER A 190 8.39 -15.39 13.56
CA SER A 190 7.00 -15.01 13.85
C SER A 190 6.53 -13.77 13.10
N GLY A 191 7.39 -13.17 12.28
CA GLY A 191 7.06 -12.06 11.37
C GLY A 191 7.43 -10.67 11.88
N ALA A 192 8.16 -10.57 12.99
CA ALA A 192 8.71 -9.30 13.48
C ALA A 192 9.89 -8.86 12.59
N ARG A 193 9.89 -7.60 12.17
CA ARG A 193 10.88 -7.02 11.25
C ARG A 193 11.96 -6.28 12.04
N LYS A 194 13.23 -6.51 11.73
CA LYS A 194 14.37 -6.02 12.52
C LYS A 194 14.47 -4.48 12.61
N ALA A 195 14.08 -3.77 11.55
CA ALA A 195 14.23 -2.32 11.42
C ALA A 195 12.90 -1.53 11.51
N PHE A 196 11.89 -2.07 12.20
CA PHE A 196 10.59 -1.42 12.36
C PHE A 196 10.21 -1.30 13.84
N PRO A 197 9.46 -0.24 14.22
CA PRO A 197 8.94 -0.07 15.57
C PRO A 197 8.25 -1.32 16.11
N LYS A 198 8.50 -1.64 17.38
CA LYS A 198 7.88 -2.80 18.06
C LYS A 198 7.05 -2.30 19.20
N VAL A 199 5.77 -2.64 19.18
CA VAL A 199 4.83 -2.19 20.20
C VAL A 199 4.18 -3.40 20.87
N LEU A 200 4.16 -3.38 22.19
CA LEU A 200 3.45 -4.33 23.03
C LEU A 200 2.31 -3.62 23.77
N VAL A 201 1.08 -4.10 23.59
CA VAL A 201 -0.08 -3.63 24.36
C VAL A 201 -0.52 -4.74 25.31
N ILE A 202 -0.32 -4.54 26.61
CA ILE A 202 -0.69 -5.48 27.68
C ILE A 202 -2.06 -5.11 28.23
N ILE A 203 -2.97 -6.09 28.34
CA ILE A 203 -4.30 -5.91 28.95
C ILE A 203 -4.42 -6.93 30.08
N THR A 204 -4.57 -6.48 31.32
CA THR A 204 -4.67 -7.35 32.51
C THR A 204 -5.60 -6.78 33.57
N ASP A 205 -6.25 -7.65 34.35
CA ASP A 205 -7.19 -7.27 35.41
C ASP A 205 -6.70 -7.59 36.84
N GLY A 206 -5.50 -8.15 36.96
CA GLY A 206 -5.01 -8.69 38.22
C GLY A 206 -3.50 -8.52 38.43
N LYS A 207 -3.06 -8.76 39.66
CA LYS A 207 -1.64 -8.81 40.02
C LYS A 207 -1.03 -10.12 39.51
N SER A 208 0.10 -10.04 38.81
CA SER A 208 0.85 -11.22 38.38
C SER A 208 1.30 -12.05 39.58
N GLU A 209 1.18 -13.37 39.48
CA GLU A 209 1.63 -14.35 40.49
C GLU A 209 3.15 -14.61 40.43
N ASP A 210 3.84 -14.04 39.44
CA ASP A 210 5.27 -14.18 39.17
C ASP A 210 5.95 -12.82 38.87
N PRO A 211 7.29 -12.72 38.97
CA PRO A 211 8.01 -11.46 38.72
C PRO A 211 7.92 -11.01 37.25
N VAL A 212 7.57 -9.74 37.04
CA VAL A 212 7.37 -9.16 35.70
C VAL A 212 8.51 -8.23 35.25
N GLU A 213 9.20 -7.61 36.20
CA GLU A 213 10.11 -6.48 35.95
C GLU A 213 11.27 -6.85 35.02
N ASN A 214 11.95 -7.97 35.29
CA ASN A 214 13.12 -8.38 34.50
C ASN A 214 12.76 -8.68 33.04
N TYR A 215 11.62 -9.34 32.81
CA TYR A 215 11.16 -9.68 31.46
C TYR A 215 10.66 -8.45 30.69
N ALA A 216 9.93 -7.55 31.36
CA ALA A 216 9.53 -6.28 30.77
C ALA A 216 10.75 -5.42 30.41
N ARG A 217 11.77 -5.38 31.28
CA ARG A 217 13.03 -4.69 31.01
C ARG A 217 13.75 -5.26 29.78
N GLN A 218 13.79 -6.58 29.64
CA GLN A 218 14.37 -7.23 28.45
C GLN A 218 13.61 -6.89 27.16
N LEU A 219 12.28 -6.81 27.19
CA LEU A 219 11.49 -6.37 26.03
C LEU A 219 11.82 -4.92 25.66
N ARG A 220 11.89 -4.01 26.65
CA ARG A 220 12.28 -2.61 26.43
C ARG A 220 13.69 -2.49 25.85
N SER A 221 14.66 -3.24 26.37
CA SER A 221 16.05 -3.26 25.84
C SER A 221 16.18 -3.74 24.39
N ARG A 222 15.16 -4.45 23.87
CA ARG A 222 15.08 -4.87 22.45
C ARG A 222 14.28 -3.88 21.58
N GLY A 223 14.04 -2.68 22.09
CA GLY A 223 13.31 -1.62 21.39
C GLY A 223 11.79 -1.82 21.36
N VAL A 224 11.23 -2.63 22.27
CA VAL A 224 9.76 -2.81 22.37
C VAL A 224 9.17 -1.74 23.28
N GLU A 225 8.29 -0.90 22.74
CA GLU A 225 7.51 0.08 23.50
C GLU A 225 6.28 -0.60 24.12
N ILE A 226 6.11 -0.47 25.43
CA ILE A 226 5.13 -1.22 26.21
C ILE A 226 4.05 -0.30 26.77
N PHE A 227 2.82 -0.48 26.29
CA PHE A 227 1.60 0.13 26.79
C PHE A 227 0.83 -0.86 27.65
N VAL A 228 0.30 -0.42 28.79
CA VAL A 228 -0.37 -1.28 29.76
C VAL A 228 -1.76 -0.73 30.07
N LEU A 229 -2.78 -1.55 29.87
CA LEU A 229 -4.17 -1.32 30.27
C LEU A 229 -4.52 -2.22 31.46
N GLY A 230 -4.54 -1.63 32.66
CA GLY A 230 -5.00 -2.25 33.89
C GLY A 230 -6.52 -2.11 34.06
N ILE A 231 -7.20 -3.18 34.43
CA ILE A 231 -8.65 -3.19 34.65
C ILE A 231 -8.94 -3.58 36.11
N GLN A 232 -10.00 -3.03 36.71
CA GLN A 232 -10.38 -3.23 38.12
C GLN A 232 -9.28 -2.82 39.13
N GLN A 233 -8.81 -3.75 39.97
CA GLN A 233 -7.79 -3.52 41.01
C GLN A 233 -6.40 -3.96 40.56
N ALA A 234 -6.07 -3.75 39.29
CA ALA A 234 -4.71 -3.94 38.79
C ALA A 234 -3.71 -3.13 39.63
N ASN A 235 -2.64 -3.79 40.09
CA ASN A 235 -1.68 -3.19 41.00
C ASN A 235 -0.81 -2.15 40.25
N GLU A 236 -1.01 -0.86 40.54
CA GLU A 236 -0.38 0.24 39.81
C GLU A 236 1.16 0.18 39.85
N GLU A 237 1.76 -0.25 40.98
CA GLU A 237 3.21 -0.43 41.08
C GLU A 237 3.70 -1.50 40.10
N GLN A 238 2.99 -2.62 39.97
CA GLN A 238 3.33 -3.67 39.01
C GLN A 238 3.13 -3.22 37.55
N LEU A 239 2.11 -2.40 37.26
CA LEU A 239 1.93 -1.84 35.92
C LEU A 239 3.11 -0.92 35.53
N LYS A 240 3.63 -0.14 36.49
CA LYS A 240 4.83 0.71 36.30
C LYS A 240 6.08 -0.09 35.98
N LEU A 241 6.26 -1.26 36.62
CA LEU A 241 7.40 -2.15 36.32
C LEU A 241 7.35 -2.71 34.89
N MET A 242 6.16 -2.81 34.29
CA MET A 242 5.96 -3.34 32.94
C MET A 242 6.02 -2.27 31.83
N ALA A 243 5.30 -1.16 32.03
CA ALA A 243 5.13 -0.12 31.02
C ALA A 243 6.45 0.59 30.67
N SER A 244 6.50 1.22 29.48
CA SER A 244 7.58 2.14 29.10
C SER A 244 7.38 3.52 29.76
N GLU A 245 8.44 4.31 29.80
CA GLU A 245 8.39 5.69 30.28
C GLU A 245 8.10 6.66 29.11
N PRO A 246 7.39 7.79 29.36
CA PRO A 246 6.83 8.21 30.63
C PRO A 246 5.50 7.48 30.96
N HIS A 247 5.33 7.04 32.20
CA HIS A 247 4.15 6.25 32.62
C HIS A 247 2.80 6.94 32.38
N ARG A 248 2.76 8.28 32.38
CA ARG A 248 1.53 9.07 32.16
C ARG A 248 0.88 8.86 30.78
N THR A 249 1.65 8.38 29.80
CA THR A 249 1.19 8.09 28.44
C THR A 249 1.11 6.59 28.14
N HIS A 250 1.74 5.76 28.97
CA HIS A 250 1.87 4.32 28.75
C HIS A 250 1.02 3.45 29.69
N ILE A 251 0.50 4.01 30.79
CA ILE A 251 -0.36 3.29 31.74
C ILE A 251 -1.77 3.86 31.70
N PHE A 252 -2.73 2.98 31.46
CA PHE A 252 -4.15 3.29 31.47
C PHE A 252 -4.83 2.36 32.46
N SER A 253 -5.62 2.91 33.37
CA SER A 253 -6.35 2.13 34.37
C SER A 253 -7.83 2.45 34.30
N VAL A 254 -8.68 1.42 34.32
CA VAL A 254 -10.14 1.55 34.40
C VAL A 254 -10.69 0.69 35.53
N SER A 255 -11.68 1.18 36.24
CA SER A 255 -12.26 0.47 37.39
C SER A 255 -13.16 -0.71 36.99
N ASP A 256 -13.61 -0.79 35.74
CA ASP A 256 -14.51 -1.83 35.23
C ASP A 256 -14.29 -2.08 33.72
N PHE A 257 -14.58 -3.30 33.25
CA PHE A 257 -14.46 -3.69 31.84
C PHE A 257 -15.35 -2.86 30.90
N ASN A 258 -16.51 -2.40 31.37
CA ASN A 258 -17.41 -1.54 30.59
C ASN A 258 -16.79 -0.16 30.30
N LEU A 259 -15.87 0.28 31.15
CA LEU A 259 -15.22 1.59 31.07
C LEU A 259 -13.99 1.58 30.16
N ILE A 260 -13.55 0.43 29.62
CA ILE A 260 -12.44 0.36 28.66
C ILE A 260 -12.68 1.29 27.45
N LYS A 261 -13.94 1.51 27.07
CA LYS A 261 -14.32 2.44 25.98
C LYS A 261 -13.87 3.89 26.26
N SER A 262 -13.79 4.32 27.53
CA SER A 262 -13.43 5.70 27.87
C SER A 262 -11.94 6.02 27.66
N VAL A 263 -11.07 5.01 27.77
CA VAL A 263 -9.61 5.15 27.58
C VAL A 263 -9.16 4.77 26.17
N GLN A 264 -10.07 4.21 25.37
CA GLN A 264 -9.77 3.64 24.06
C GLN A 264 -9.16 4.64 23.07
N SER A 265 -9.78 5.81 22.88
CA SER A 265 -9.26 6.83 21.96
C SER A 265 -7.91 7.38 22.41
N LYS A 266 -7.75 7.60 23.72
CA LYS A 266 -6.51 8.11 24.31
C LYS A 266 -5.36 7.11 24.17
N LEU A 267 -5.60 5.82 24.47
CA LEU A 267 -4.59 4.78 24.32
C LEU A 267 -4.20 4.61 22.85
N VAL A 268 -5.16 4.51 21.93
CA VAL A 268 -4.87 4.41 20.49
C VAL A 268 -4.03 5.61 20.02
N SER A 269 -4.38 6.83 20.44
CA SER A 269 -3.59 8.02 20.10
C SER A 269 -2.15 7.96 20.61
N GLN A 270 -1.93 7.48 21.85
CA GLN A 270 -0.57 7.36 22.38
C GLN A 270 0.22 6.25 21.69
N VAL A 271 -0.42 5.14 21.35
CA VAL A 271 0.24 4.08 20.58
C VAL A 271 0.61 4.56 19.17
N CYS A 272 -0.27 5.31 18.48
CA CYS A 272 0.09 5.89 17.18
C CYS A 272 1.29 6.87 17.31
N ALA A 273 1.32 7.68 18.37
CA ALA A 273 2.40 8.65 18.60
C ALA A 273 3.74 7.95 18.89
N GLY A 274 3.76 6.92 19.75
CA GLY A 274 4.96 6.13 20.04
C GLY A 274 5.54 5.45 18.80
N VAL A 275 4.67 4.94 17.92
CA VAL A 275 5.09 4.39 16.61
C VAL A 275 5.78 5.45 15.74
N ASP A 276 5.22 6.65 15.64
CA ASP A 276 5.78 7.75 14.85
C ASP A 276 7.12 8.23 15.44
N ASP A 277 7.26 8.28 16.77
CA ASP A 277 8.50 8.64 17.46
C ASP A 277 9.62 7.59 17.24
N GLN A 278 9.29 6.30 17.31
CA GLN A 278 10.25 5.22 17.00
C GLN A 278 10.64 5.18 15.52
N LEU A 279 9.73 5.49 14.60
CA LEU A 279 10.05 5.63 13.18
C LEU A 279 11.04 6.77 12.93
N ASN A 280 10.90 7.89 13.65
CA ASN A 280 11.83 9.02 13.55
C ASN A 280 13.22 8.69 14.12
N SER A 281 13.34 7.84 15.15
CA SER A 281 14.65 7.42 15.70
C SER A 281 15.33 6.29 14.90
N LEU A 282 14.56 5.38 14.29
CA LEU A 282 15.09 4.33 13.41
C LEU A 282 15.62 4.90 12.09
N VAL A 283 15.12 6.05 11.66
CA VAL A 283 15.65 6.82 10.52
C VAL A 283 16.92 7.61 10.91
N SER A 284 17.20 7.85 12.20
CA SER A 284 18.41 8.55 12.68
C SER A 284 19.57 7.64 13.12
N GLY A 285 19.33 6.33 13.34
CA GLY A 285 20.40 5.33 13.52
C GLY A 285 21.11 5.32 14.88
N GLU A 286 20.42 5.66 15.97
CA GLU A 286 21.02 5.71 17.32
C GLU A 286 20.84 4.38 18.11
N GLU A 287 21.95 3.77 18.52
CA GLU A 287 22.04 2.58 19.39
C GLU A 287 21.86 2.99 20.87
N VAL A 288 20.75 2.62 21.52
CA VAL A 288 20.41 3.10 22.88
C VAL A 288 21.33 2.48 23.94
N VAL A 289 21.97 3.32 24.76
CA VAL A 289 22.89 2.93 25.84
C VAL A 289 22.16 2.86 27.18
N GLU A 290 22.28 1.73 27.89
CA GLU A 290 21.62 1.51 29.18
C GLU A 290 22.31 2.31 30.33
N PRO A 291 21.55 3.00 31.19
CA PRO A 291 22.10 3.84 32.25
C PRO A 291 22.72 3.03 33.40
N ALA A 292 23.59 3.71 34.18
CA ALA A 292 24.01 3.24 35.50
C ALA A 292 22.80 3.17 36.46
N SER A 293 22.95 2.55 37.63
CA SER A 293 21.89 2.50 38.64
C SER A 293 22.37 2.99 40.01
N ASN A 294 21.44 3.34 40.90
CA ASN A 294 21.72 3.58 42.33
C ASN A 294 22.79 4.67 42.61
N LEU A 295 22.68 5.83 41.98
CA LEU A 295 23.55 6.98 42.27
C LEU A 295 23.34 7.47 43.71
N GLN A 296 24.41 7.48 44.51
CA GLN A 296 24.44 7.85 45.92
C GLN A 296 25.57 8.83 46.22
N ILE A 297 25.40 9.58 47.32
CA ILE A 297 26.39 10.51 47.85
C ILE A 297 26.90 9.98 49.18
N LEU A 298 28.20 9.69 49.24
CA LEU A 298 28.86 9.15 50.42
C LEU A 298 29.31 10.26 51.37
N GLU A 299 29.88 11.34 50.82
CA GLU A 299 30.44 12.45 51.60
C GLU A 299 30.11 13.78 50.95
N VAL A 300 29.73 14.75 51.79
CA VAL A 300 29.45 16.13 51.40
C VAL A 300 30.41 17.04 52.15
N ALA A 301 31.26 17.76 51.41
CA ALA A 301 32.13 18.78 51.96
C ALA A 301 31.77 20.17 51.41
N SER A 302 32.50 21.19 51.83
CA SER A 302 32.26 22.57 51.37
C SER A 302 32.71 22.81 49.94
N LYS A 303 33.62 22.01 49.38
CA LYS A 303 34.10 22.15 48.00
C LYS A 303 34.23 20.83 47.23
N SER A 304 33.65 19.75 47.76
CA SER A 304 33.72 18.44 47.12
C SER A 304 32.56 17.54 47.52
N LEU A 305 32.22 16.61 46.64
CA LEU A 305 31.26 15.54 46.86
C LEU A 305 31.90 14.20 46.48
N ARG A 306 31.66 13.16 47.29
CA ARG A 306 32.01 11.77 46.95
C ARG A 306 30.76 11.05 46.46
N LEU A 307 30.78 10.62 45.20
CA LEU A 307 29.67 9.95 44.52
C LEU A 307 29.98 8.46 44.36
N MET A 308 28.94 7.63 44.39
CA MET A 308 29.01 6.18 44.15
C MET A 308 27.78 5.73 43.36
N TRP A 309 27.93 4.76 42.47
CA TRP A 309 26.82 4.18 41.70
C TRP A 309 27.07 2.69 41.42
N ASP A 310 26.05 1.97 41.01
CA ASP A 310 26.16 0.61 40.51
C ASP A 310 26.43 0.63 39.00
N ALA A 311 27.31 -0.26 38.53
CA ALA A 311 27.72 -0.34 37.13
C ALA A 311 26.53 -0.58 36.17
N SER A 312 26.69 -0.18 34.91
CA SER A 312 25.68 -0.42 33.87
C SER A 312 25.70 -1.89 33.48
N ILE A 313 24.56 -2.44 33.10
CA ILE A 313 24.39 -3.86 32.78
C ILE A 313 25.03 -4.20 31.41
N GLY A 314 25.16 -3.21 30.53
CA GLY A 314 25.83 -3.34 29.22
C GLY A 314 27.32 -2.99 29.26
N GLU A 315 28.05 -3.40 28.23
CA GLU A 315 29.43 -2.90 28.03
C GLU A 315 29.38 -1.40 27.74
N VAL A 316 30.00 -0.63 28.63
CA VAL A 316 30.08 0.83 28.54
C VAL A 316 31.55 1.22 28.35
N SER A 317 31.80 2.25 27.56
CA SER A 317 33.13 2.84 27.39
C SER A 317 33.53 3.73 28.57
N GLY A 318 32.58 4.13 29.42
CA GLY A 318 32.82 4.94 30.61
C GLY A 318 31.54 5.56 31.18
N TYR A 319 31.72 6.47 32.12
CA TYR A 319 30.65 7.28 32.70
C TYR A 319 30.96 8.77 32.54
N LYS A 320 29.91 9.59 32.48
CA LYS A 320 30.02 11.05 32.54
C LYS A 320 29.21 11.57 33.71
N VAL A 321 29.86 12.29 34.62
CA VAL A 321 29.24 13.01 35.71
C VAL A 321 29.17 14.49 35.35
N GLN A 322 27.98 15.06 35.33
CA GLN A 322 27.74 16.47 35.07
C GLN A 322 27.19 17.14 36.33
N MET A 323 27.84 18.22 36.75
CA MET A 323 27.46 19.04 37.89
C MET A 323 26.94 20.38 37.40
N ILE A 324 25.67 20.67 37.63
CA ILE A 324 25.04 21.92 37.22
C ILE A 324 24.69 22.73 38.48
N PRO A 325 25.40 23.84 38.75
CA PRO A 325 25.06 24.70 39.88
C PRO A 325 23.73 25.41 39.65
N MET A 326 22.85 25.42 40.64
CA MET A 326 21.53 26.07 40.59
C MET A 326 21.59 27.58 40.82
N MET A 327 22.72 28.21 40.49
CA MET A 327 22.94 29.65 40.60
C MET A 327 23.13 30.27 39.21
N ALA A 328 22.41 31.36 38.92
CA ALA A 328 22.49 32.04 37.64
C ALA A 328 23.93 32.51 37.33
N GLY A 329 24.41 32.26 36.11
CA GLY A 329 25.76 32.63 35.66
C GLY A 329 26.88 31.68 36.12
N SER A 330 26.57 30.64 36.90
CA SER A 330 27.56 29.66 37.34
C SER A 330 27.83 28.61 36.26
N LYS A 331 29.10 28.24 36.07
CA LYS A 331 29.51 27.30 35.00
C LYS A 331 29.26 25.85 35.42
N ARG A 332 28.75 25.03 34.49
CA ARG A 332 28.62 23.57 34.67
C ARG A 332 29.99 22.89 34.62
N GLN A 333 30.17 21.83 35.40
CA GLN A 333 31.39 21.02 35.43
C GLN A 333 31.09 19.62 34.90
N GLU A 334 31.96 19.08 34.06
CA GLU A 334 31.83 17.75 33.48
C GLU A 334 33.07 16.92 33.79
N LEU A 335 32.85 15.68 34.22
CA LEU A 335 33.89 14.74 34.60
C LEU A 335 33.62 13.38 33.95
N TYR A 336 34.54 12.93 33.11
CA TYR A 336 34.51 11.58 32.53
C TYR A 336 35.25 10.60 33.44
N VAL A 337 34.66 9.44 33.63
CA VAL A 337 35.10 8.41 34.57
C VAL A 337 35.24 7.08 33.81
N GLY A 338 36.25 6.29 34.13
CA GLY A 338 36.52 5.04 33.44
C GLY A 338 35.40 4.00 33.59
N PRO A 339 35.31 3.00 32.69
CA PRO A 339 34.21 2.03 32.67
C PRO A 339 34.22 1.08 33.87
N THR A 340 35.35 0.91 34.55
CA THR A 340 35.49 0.07 35.75
C THR A 340 35.32 0.84 37.06
N GLN A 341 35.22 2.17 37.01
CA GLN A 341 35.08 3.01 38.18
C GLN A 341 33.60 3.27 38.49
N THR A 342 33.20 2.96 39.71
CA THR A 342 31.83 3.14 40.24
C THR A 342 31.76 4.15 41.38
N GLN A 343 32.87 4.85 41.63
CA GLN A 343 32.98 5.91 42.64
C GLN A 343 33.88 7.03 42.13
N VAL A 344 33.57 8.27 42.49
CA VAL A 344 34.40 9.43 42.15
C VAL A 344 34.26 10.55 43.17
N VAL A 345 35.36 11.26 43.44
CA VAL A 345 35.33 12.49 44.24
C VAL A 345 35.38 13.68 43.30
N VAL A 346 34.27 14.42 43.21
CA VAL A 346 34.21 15.68 42.46
C VAL A 346 34.70 16.79 43.37
N ARG A 347 35.76 17.49 42.96
CA ARG A 347 36.42 18.59 43.72
C ARG A 347 36.22 19.93 43.00
N ASP A 348 36.62 21.01 43.66
CA ASP A 348 36.54 22.41 43.18
C ASP A 348 35.11 22.95 43.01
N LEU A 349 34.17 22.45 43.82
CA LEU A 349 32.80 22.93 43.87
C LEU A 349 32.69 24.22 44.69
N SER A 350 31.68 25.03 44.37
CA SER A 350 31.32 26.22 45.13
C SER A 350 30.67 25.81 46.46
N PRO A 351 31.07 26.40 47.59
CA PRO A 351 30.43 26.15 48.88
C PRO A 351 29.02 26.70 48.94
N ASP A 352 28.20 26.14 49.84
CA ASP A 352 26.79 26.51 50.04
C ASP A 352 25.96 26.59 48.74
N THR A 353 26.34 25.79 47.73
CA THR A 353 25.71 25.79 46.42
C THR A 353 24.96 24.50 46.20
N GLU A 354 23.71 24.60 45.75
CA GLU A 354 22.92 23.46 45.31
C GLU A 354 23.32 23.06 43.88
N TYR A 355 23.58 21.78 43.66
CA TYR A 355 23.95 21.21 42.38
C TYR A 355 22.94 20.17 41.94
N GLN A 356 22.52 20.24 40.67
CA GLN A 356 21.94 19.11 39.96
C GLN A 356 23.08 18.24 39.42
N ILE A 357 23.16 17.01 39.90
CA ILE A 357 24.15 16.00 39.53
C ILE A 357 23.49 15.05 38.54
N SER A 358 24.07 14.91 37.34
CA SER A 358 23.59 14.01 36.28
C SER A 358 24.68 13.00 35.91
N LEU A 359 24.42 11.71 36.11
CA LEU A 359 25.33 10.61 35.74
C LEU A 359 24.82 9.90 34.48
N PHE A 360 25.66 9.83 33.46
CA PHE A 360 25.39 9.13 32.20
C PHE A 360 26.33 7.93 32.07
N ALA A 361 25.81 6.78 31.64
CA ALA A 361 26.64 5.71 31.08
C ALA A 361 26.92 6.02 29.61
N LEU A 362 28.11 5.72 29.13
CA LEU A 362 28.52 6.01 27.76
C LEU A 362 28.84 4.72 27.01
N ASN A 363 28.38 4.60 25.77
CA ASN A 363 28.98 3.68 24.80
C ASN A 363 29.54 4.50 23.64
N SER A 364 30.86 4.59 23.57
CA SER A 364 31.58 5.48 22.66
C SER A 364 31.16 6.95 22.84
N LEU A 365 30.25 7.45 21.99
CA LEU A 365 29.75 8.83 21.95
C LEU A 365 28.32 8.96 22.49
N MET A 366 27.62 7.85 22.65
CA MET A 366 26.20 7.85 22.96
C MET A 366 26.00 7.81 24.48
N PRO A 367 25.38 8.85 25.07
CA PRO A 367 25.01 8.83 26.47
C PRO A 367 23.70 8.07 26.67
N SER A 368 23.62 7.35 27.78
CA SER A 368 22.36 6.85 28.30
C SER A 368 21.45 7.99 28.75
N GLU A 369 20.22 7.68 29.16
CA GLU A 369 19.46 8.60 29.99
C GLU A 369 20.22 8.88 31.31
N PRO A 370 20.20 10.11 31.84
CA PRO A 370 20.93 10.43 33.06
C PRO A 370 20.19 10.00 34.32
N LEU A 371 20.92 9.43 35.27
CA LEU A 371 20.51 9.43 36.67
C LEU A 371 20.74 10.83 37.25
N THR A 372 19.70 11.45 37.80
CA THR A 372 19.79 12.80 38.35
C THR A 372 19.51 12.84 39.85
N LEU A 373 20.27 13.66 40.59
CA LEU A 373 20.07 13.91 42.01
C LEU A 373 20.49 15.33 42.39
N MET A 374 19.82 15.93 43.36
CA MET A 374 20.12 17.27 43.88
C MET A 374 20.94 17.16 45.16
N GLN A 375 22.01 17.95 45.28
CA GLN A 375 22.78 18.04 46.51
C GLN A 375 23.36 19.43 46.74
N THR A 376 23.23 19.91 47.97
CA THR A 376 23.88 21.14 48.43
C THR A 376 25.21 20.82 49.09
N THR A 377 26.28 21.47 48.63
CA THR A 377 27.58 21.45 49.32
C THR A 377 27.47 22.13 50.67
N GLN A 378 28.31 21.76 51.64
CA GLN A 378 28.29 22.45 52.93
C GLN A 378 28.73 23.91 52.78
N PRO A 379 28.24 24.83 53.61
CA PRO A 379 28.85 26.16 53.71
C PRO A 379 30.30 26.01 54.14
N VAL A 380 31.16 26.96 53.75
CA VAL A 380 32.48 27.07 54.38
C VAL A 380 32.21 27.39 55.84
N LYS A 381 32.35 26.38 56.71
CA LYS A 381 32.41 26.60 58.15
C LYS A 381 33.71 27.35 58.38
N VAL A 382 33.67 28.68 58.38
CA VAL A 382 34.74 29.48 58.95
C VAL A 382 34.48 29.44 60.45
N SER A 383 35.16 28.54 61.17
CA SER A 383 35.19 28.67 62.62
C SER A 383 35.91 29.97 62.94
N LEU A 384 35.31 30.74 63.84
CA LEU A 384 35.89 31.97 64.37
C LEU A 384 37.18 31.71 65.18
N GLU A 385 37.44 30.45 65.50
CA GLU A 385 38.69 29.94 66.03
C GLU A 385 39.50 29.36 64.87
N CYS A 386 40.81 29.61 64.82
CA CYS A 386 41.73 29.09 63.81
C CYS A 386 41.99 27.56 64.01
N SER A 387 40.92 26.78 64.24
CA SER A 387 40.90 25.37 64.67
C SER A 387 39.90 24.56 63.81
N LEU A 388 40.09 24.57 62.49
CA LEU A 388 39.21 23.90 61.52
C LEU A 388 39.49 22.40 61.32
N GLY A 389 39.62 21.64 62.41
CA GLY A 389 39.71 20.16 62.34
C GLY A 389 40.93 19.60 61.60
N VAL A 390 41.91 20.45 61.28
CA VAL A 390 43.22 20.13 60.71
C VAL A 390 44.26 20.83 61.58
N ASP A 391 45.36 20.16 61.93
CA ASP A 391 46.46 20.77 62.68
C ASP A 391 47.11 21.90 61.85
N VAL A 392 46.62 23.13 62.00
CA VAL A 392 47.11 24.29 61.26
C VAL A 392 48.50 24.67 61.77
N GLN A 393 49.50 24.61 60.89
CA GLN A 393 50.89 24.99 61.19
C GLN A 393 51.24 26.32 60.51
N ALA A 394 51.72 27.29 61.28
CA ALA A 394 52.23 28.56 60.76
C ALA A 394 53.22 29.21 61.73
N ASP A 395 54.16 30.00 61.22
CA ASP A 395 55.07 30.81 62.01
C ASP A 395 54.68 32.29 61.90
N VAL A 396 54.21 32.87 62.99
CA VAL A 396 53.66 34.22 63.03
C VAL A 396 54.60 35.15 63.80
N VAL A 397 54.97 36.27 63.18
CA VAL A 397 55.78 37.33 63.80
C VAL A 397 54.94 38.58 63.96
N LEU A 398 54.67 38.97 65.20
CA LEU A 398 54.06 40.24 65.56
C LEU A 398 55.14 41.33 65.56
N LEU A 399 55.08 42.23 64.57
CA LEU A 399 56.02 43.34 64.41
C LEU A 399 55.33 44.65 64.83
N VAL A 400 55.64 45.11 66.04
CA VAL A 400 54.84 46.12 66.74
C VAL A 400 55.62 47.41 66.87
N ASP A 401 55.07 48.52 66.38
CA ASP A 401 55.65 49.83 66.59
C ASP A 401 55.57 50.21 68.09
N GLY A 402 56.69 50.68 68.62
CA GLY A 402 56.85 51.20 69.97
C GLY A 402 57.38 52.64 69.98
N SER A 403 57.25 53.36 68.87
CA SER A 403 57.66 54.75 68.68
C SER A 403 56.95 55.73 69.62
N TYR A 404 57.52 56.93 69.77
CA TYR A 404 56.96 57.95 70.67
C TYR A 404 55.58 58.48 70.25
N SER A 405 55.18 58.36 68.98
CA SER A 405 53.89 58.84 68.46
C SER A 405 52.71 58.10 69.06
N ILE A 406 52.89 56.81 69.41
CA ILE A 406 51.83 55.97 69.97
C ILE A 406 51.45 56.47 71.38
N GLY A 407 52.45 56.67 72.23
CA GLY A 407 52.25 57.06 73.63
C GLY A 407 51.86 55.90 74.55
N LEU A 408 52.20 56.02 75.83
CA LEU A 408 52.07 54.94 76.83
C LEU A 408 50.62 54.43 77.00
N ALA A 409 49.64 55.33 76.94
CA ALA A 409 48.23 54.99 77.11
C ALA A 409 47.69 54.16 75.93
N ASN A 410 48.01 54.55 74.69
CA ASN A 410 47.59 53.81 73.50
C ASN A 410 48.37 52.50 73.34
N PHE A 411 49.63 52.46 73.79
CA PHE A 411 50.41 51.22 73.78
C PHE A 411 49.77 50.13 74.67
N ALA A 412 49.09 50.50 75.76
CA ALA A 412 48.31 49.54 76.54
C ALA A 412 47.16 48.92 75.72
N LYS A 413 46.54 49.70 74.81
CA LYS A 413 45.49 49.21 73.89
C LYS A 413 46.07 48.29 72.81
N VAL A 414 47.28 48.57 72.32
CA VAL A 414 48.01 47.67 71.41
C VAL A 414 48.25 46.30 72.07
N ARG A 415 48.67 46.27 73.34
CA ARG A 415 48.84 45.00 74.08
C ARG A 415 47.53 44.23 74.22
N ALA A 416 46.43 44.92 74.53
CA ALA A 416 45.11 44.30 74.62
C ALA A 416 44.64 43.73 73.27
N PHE A 417 44.90 44.44 72.18
CA PHE A 417 44.61 43.95 70.83
C PHE A 417 45.43 42.70 70.47
N LEU A 418 46.74 42.72 70.74
CA LEU A 418 47.62 41.57 70.50
C LEU A 418 47.21 40.36 71.35
N GLU A 419 46.75 40.57 72.58
CA GLU A 419 46.21 39.51 73.41
C GLU A 419 44.99 38.84 72.75
N VAL A 420 44.01 39.63 72.29
CA VAL A 420 42.82 39.12 71.59
C VAL A 420 43.23 38.32 70.34
N LEU A 421 44.17 38.86 69.55
CA LEU A 421 44.66 38.20 68.35
C LEU A 421 45.36 36.86 68.65
N VAL A 422 46.23 36.84 69.67
CA VAL A 422 46.95 35.62 70.10
C VAL A 422 45.98 34.57 70.62
N THR A 423 44.92 34.97 71.34
CA THR A 423 43.91 34.03 71.85
C THR A 423 43.08 33.34 70.78
N SER A 424 43.07 33.87 69.55
CA SER A 424 42.38 33.27 68.41
C SER A 424 43.15 32.13 67.72
N PHE A 425 44.44 31.95 68.05
CA PHE A 425 45.31 30.93 67.46
C PHE A 425 45.51 29.75 68.41
N ASP A 426 45.57 28.53 67.85
CA ASP A 426 45.95 27.32 68.57
C ASP A 426 47.48 27.19 68.58
N ILE A 427 48.09 27.52 69.72
CA ILE A 427 49.54 27.69 69.85
C ILE A 427 50.19 26.41 70.37
N GLY A 428 51.23 25.95 69.66
CA GLY A 428 51.97 24.75 70.00
C GLY A 428 53.17 24.50 69.09
N PRO A 429 54.10 23.59 69.47
CA PRO A 429 55.28 23.28 68.67
C PRO A 429 54.92 22.72 67.28
N ASP A 430 53.86 21.91 67.21
CA ASP A 430 53.32 21.31 65.97
C ASP A 430 52.09 22.06 65.43
N LYS A 431 51.85 23.29 65.89
CA LYS A 431 50.70 24.14 65.52
C LYS A 431 51.17 25.55 65.12
N VAL A 432 50.51 26.61 65.57
CA VAL A 432 50.98 27.99 65.35
C VAL A 432 52.09 28.33 66.35
N GLN A 433 53.20 28.89 65.85
CA GLN A 433 54.29 29.45 66.66
C GLN A 433 54.29 30.97 66.54
N ILE A 434 54.49 31.69 67.65
CA ILE A 434 54.43 33.16 67.68
C ILE A 434 55.76 33.74 68.19
N SER A 435 56.24 34.80 67.52
CA SER A 435 57.33 35.66 67.96
C SER A 435 56.84 37.11 68.03
N LEU A 436 57.37 37.88 68.97
CA LEU A 436 57.08 39.31 69.08
C LEU A 436 58.37 40.13 68.97
N VAL A 437 58.35 41.07 68.02
CA VAL A 437 59.40 42.05 67.80
C VAL A 437 58.78 43.44 67.95
N GLN A 438 59.32 44.22 68.88
CA GLN A 438 58.98 45.62 69.01
C GLN A 438 60.01 46.46 68.24
N TYR A 439 59.58 47.47 67.50
CA TYR A 439 60.52 48.37 66.81
C TYR A 439 60.26 49.83 67.11
N SER A 440 61.32 50.62 67.10
CA SER A 440 61.24 52.07 67.04
C SER A 440 62.41 52.59 66.19
N ARG A 441 63.42 53.22 66.80
CA ARG A 441 64.68 53.52 66.12
C ARG A 441 65.41 52.22 65.75
N ASP A 442 65.38 51.25 66.65
CA ASP A 442 66.01 49.95 66.50
C ASP A 442 65.00 48.84 66.86
N PRO A 443 64.99 47.72 66.13
CA PRO A 443 64.17 46.57 66.45
C PRO A 443 64.71 45.81 67.66
N HIS A 444 63.81 45.32 68.51
CA HIS A 444 64.08 44.53 69.70
C HIS A 444 63.20 43.28 69.72
N THR A 445 63.81 42.11 69.90
CA THR A 445 63.06 40.85 70.01
C THR A 445 62.62 40.66 71.45
N GLU A 446 61.31 40.61 71.72
CA GLU A 446 60.79 40.31 73.06
C GLU A 446 60.78 38.79 73.30
N PHE A 447 60.45 37.99 72.27
CA PHE A 447 60.66 36.53 72.28
C PHE A 447 60.70 35.93 70.86
N TYR A 448 61.43 34.82 70.68
CA TYR A 448 61.54 34.06 69.42
C TYR A 448 60.42 33.01 69.26
N LEU A 449 60.25 32.47 68.04
CA LEU A 449 59.19 31.50 67.69
C LEU A 449 59.23 30.23 68.57
N ASN A 450 60.43 29.78 68.96
CA ASN A 450 60.62 28.61 69.82
C ASN A 450 60.72 28.92 71.33
N THR A 451 60.33 30.12 71.77
CA THR A 451 60.45 30.51 73.19
C THR A 451 59.28 30.02 74.04
N HIS A 452 58.07 30.05 73.47
CA HIS A 452 56.83 29.70 74.15
C HIS A 452 56.12 28.61 73.34
N HIS A 453 55.55 27.62 74.03
CA HIS A 453 54.96 26.42 73.42
C HIS A 453 53.47 26.24 73.72
N ASP A 454 52.86 27.19 74.40
CA ASP A 454 51.45 27.19 74.74
C ASP A 454 50.90 28.63 74.76
N GLN A 455 49.58 28.73 74.61
CA GLN A 455 48.88 30.01 74.54
C GLN A 455 49.02 30.85 75.82
N SER A 456 49.04 30.23 77.00
CA SER A 456 49.13 30.95 78.27
C SER A 456 50.45 31.70 78.41
N ALA A 457 51.56 31.06 78.02
CA ALA A 457 52.88 31.65 78.03
C ALA A 457 53.00 32.85 77.08
N VAL A 458 52.48 32.74 75.86
CA VAL A 458 52.49 33.84 74.88
C VAL A 458 51.64 35.02 75.35
N VAL A 459 50.41 34.77 75.83
CA VAL A 459 49.52 35.82 76.36
C VAL A 459 50.17 36.55 77.54
N LYS A 460 50.84 35.82 78.44
CA LYS A 460 51.57 36.43 79.56
C LYS A 460 52.70 37.35 79.08
N ALA A 461 53.48 36.92 78.09
CA ALA A 461 54.56 37.72 77.52
C ALA A 461 54.02 39.01 76.84
N VAL A 462 52.94 38.90 76.08
CA VAL A 462 52.27 40.02 75.39
C VAL A 462 51.68 41.04 76.38
N ARG A 463 51.15 40.60 77.54
CA ARG A 463 50.62 41.53 78.56
C ARG A 463 51.72 42.37 79.22
N SER A 464 52.96 41.88 79.29
CA SER A 464 54.01 42.48 80.12
C SER A 464 55.14 43.19 79.38
N PHE A 465 55.25 43.09 78.04
CA PHE A 465 56.40 43.69 77.34
C PHE A 465 56.40 45.24 77.42
N PRO A 466 57.59 45.87 77.56
CA PRO A 466 57.71 47.29 77.89
C PRO A 466 57.47 48.20 76.68
N TYR A 467 57.06 49.45 76.95
CA TYR A 467 57.04 50.51 75.94
C TYR A 467 58.44 51.14 75.84
N ARG A 468 59.03 51.18 74.64
CA ARG A 468 60.44 51.57 74.46
C ARG A 468 60.65 53.00 73.93
N GLY A 469 59.73 53.53 73.14
CA GLY A 469 59.86 54.85 72.51
C GLY A 469 60.94 54.91 71.43
N GLY A 470 60.90 55.93 70.56
CA GLY A 470 61.87 56.16 69.49
C GLY A 470 61.24 56.72 68.21
N SER A 471 62.01 56.72 67.10
CA SER A 471 61.49 56.99 65.74
C SER A 471 60.76 55.75 65.18
N THR A 472 60.17 55.82 63.99
CA THR A 472 59.41 54.69 63.39
C THR A 472 60.18 54.12 62.19
N ASN A 473 61.25 53.33 62.43
CA ASN A 473 62.08 52.77 61.35
C ASN A 473 61.55 51.40 60.86
N THR A 474 60.44 51.43 60.12
CA THR A 474 59.73 50.25 59.64
C THR A 474 60.55 49.41 58.64
N GLY A 475 61.35 50.05 57.78
CA GLY A 475 62.20 49.36 56.79
C GLY A 475 63.29 48.49 57.45
N ARG A 476 63.97 49.05 58.46
CA ARG A 476 64.94 48.34 59.29
C ARG A 476 64.29 47.17 60.03
N ALA A 477 63.10 47.38 60.57
CA ALA A 477 62.36 46.37 61.32
C ALA A 477 62.02 45.13 60.46
N MET A 478 61.53 45.32 59.23
CA MET A 478 61.26 44.22 58.30
C MET A 478 62.53 43.46 57.89
N THR A 479 63.64 44.17 57.68
CA THR A 479 64.95 43.55 57.39
C THR A 479 65.39 42.67 58.55
N TYR A 480 65.21 43.15 59.79
CA TYR A 480 65.54 42.41 61.00
C TYR A 480 64.69 41.13 61.16
N VAL A 481 63.39 41.20 60.88
CA VAL A 481 62.51 40.01 60.90
C VAL A 481 63.03 38.92 59.96
N ARG A 482 63.37 39.27 58.71
CA ARG A 482 63.94 38.32 57.73
C ARG A 482 65.25 37.69 58.24
N GLU A 483 66.18 38.50 58.71
CA GLU A 483 67.56 38.08 58.98
C GLU A 483 67.79 37.49 60.37
N LYS A 484 66.92 37.79 61.34
CA LYS A 484 67.15 37.46 62.75
C LYS A 484 66.01 36.66 63.40
N ILE A 485 64.79 36.73 62.87
CA ILE A 485 63.63 36.03 63.46
C ILE A 485 63.26 34.79 62.67
N PHE A 486 63.07 34.90 61.35
CA PHE A 486 62.80 33.76 60.47
C PHE A 486 64.07 32.94 60.19
N GLN A 487 64.69 32.43 61.25
CA GLN A 487 65.91 31.63 61.24
C GLN A 487 65.61 30.28 61.89
N ALA A 488 66.11 29.19 61.30
CA ALA A 488 65.81 27.83 61.77
C ALA A 488 66.24 27.60 63.24
N ASN A 489 67.38 28.17 63.65
CA ASN A 489 67.86 28.11 65.03
C ASN A 489 67.05 28.98 66.02
N ARG A 490 66.08 29.77 65.53
CA ARG A 490 65.15 30.60 66.32
C ARG A 490 63.70 30.10 66.25
N GLY A 491 63.50 28.88 65.76
CA GLY A 491 62.19 28.23 65.71
C GLY A 491 61.49 28.27 64.37
N ALA A 492 61.99 29.03 63.38
CA ALA A 492 61.35 29.09 62.08
C ALA A 492 61.40 27.72 61.39
N ARG A 493 60.23 27.15 61.08
CA ARG A 493 60.09 25.83 60.49
C ARG A 493 60.21 25.88 58.97
N PRO A 494 60.79 24.84 58.34
CA PRO A 494 60.69 24.67 56.90
C PRO A 494 59.28 24.18 56.54
N ASN A 495 58.79 24.56 55.35
CA ASN A 495 57.51 24.08 54.80
C ASN A 495 56.27 24.41 55.64
N VAL A 496 56.28 25.54 56.36
CA VAL A 496 55.09 26.13 56.97
C VAL A 496 54.92 27.57 56.48
N PRO A 497 53.68 28.08 56.34
CA PRO A 497 53.42 29.49 56.07
C PRO A 497 54.08 30.40 57.10
N ARG A 498 54.75 31.46 56.61
CA ARG A 498 55.39 32.49 57.44
C ARG A 498 54.61 33.79 57.33
N ILE A 499 54.19 34.34 58.47
CA ILE A 499 53.33 35.52 58.51
C ILE A 499 54.01 36.61 59.32
N ASN A 500 53.98 37.83 58.81
CA ASN A 500 54.36 39.03 59.53
C ASN A 500 53.13 39.92 59.71
N ILE A 501 52.81 40.28 60.95
CA ILE A 501 51.73 41.21 61.26
C ILE A 501 52.38 42.50 61.75
N LEU A 502 52.41 43.50 60.88
CA LEU A 502 52.96 44.81 61.14
C LEU A 502 51.89 45.73 61.74
N ILE A 503 52.17 46.36 62.89
CA ILE A 503 51.28 47.34 63.53
C ILE A 503 52.05 48.67 63.65
N THR A 504 51.51 49.76 63.09
CA THR A 504 52.13 51.09 63.09
C THR A 504 51.10 52.20 63.24
N ASP A 505 51.46 53.33 63.87
CA ASP A 505 50.58 54.50 64.02
C ASP A 505 50.97 55.69 63.14
N GLY A 506 52.06 55.57 62.39
CA GLY A 506 52.63 56.69 61.64
C GLY A 506 53.51 56.28 60.47
N LYS A 507 54.03 57.32 59.79
CA LYS A 507 54.88 57.23 58.60
C LYS A 507 56.25 56.62 58.93
N SER A 508 56.77 55.77 58.05
CA SER A 508 58.13 55.25 58.19
C SER A 508 59.17 56.39 58.12
N SER A 509 60.13 56.38 59.05
CA SER A 509 61.26 57.32 59.11
C SER A 509 62.45 56.89 58.23
N ASP A 510 62.43 55.66 57.71
CA ASP A 510 63.42 55.09 56.79
C ASP A 510 62.78 54.48 55.53
N ALA A 511 63.62 54.14 54.55
CA ALA A 511 63.16 53.55 53.29
C ALA A 511 62.66 52.12 53.50
N PHE A 512 61.37 51.89 53.21
CA PHE A 512 60.67 50.64 53.52
C PHE A 512 60.38 49.77 52.29
N HIS A 513 60.35 50.34 51.08
CA HIS A 513 59.96 49.62 49.86
C HIS A 513 60.86 48.40 49.57
N ASN A 514 62.17 48.58 49.51
CA ASN A 514 63.13 47.49 49.25
C ASN A 514 63.12 46.42 50.37
N PRO A 515 63.14 46.78 51.66
CA PRO A 515 62.95 45.81 52.74
C PRO A 515 61.66 45.00 52.64
N ALA A 516 60.53 45.63 52.34
CA ALA A 516 59.23 44.96 52.19
C ALA A 516 59.25 43.97 51.01
N THR A 517 59.72 44.39 49.83
CA THR A 517 59.87 43.51 48.67
C THR A 517 60.75 42.31 48.98
N LYS A 518 61.88 42.50 49.66
CA LYS A 518 62.76 41.38 50.03
C LYS A 518 62.16 40.45 51.08
N LEU A 519 61.27 40.95 51.94
CA LEU A 519 60.57 40.11 52.93
C LEU A 519 59.48 39.28 52.22
N ARG A 520 58.70 39.89 51.31
CA ARG A 520 57.73 39.16 50.47
C ARG A 520 58.40 38.11 49.58
N ASN A 521 59.52 38.45 48.94
CA ASN A 521 60.30 37.51 48.13
C ASN A 521 60.93 36.36 48.95
N ALA A 522 60.93 36.45 50.28
CA ALA A 522 61.34 35.38 51.17
C ALA A 522 60.16 34.47 51.58
N ASP A 523 59.05 34.52 50.84
CA ASP A 523 57.83 33.74 51.05
C ASP A 523 57.17 34.05 52.42
N VAL A 524 57.21 35.33 52.80
CA VAL A 524 56.57 35.85 54.01
C VAL A 524 55.34 36.65 53.62
N GLU A 525 54.20 36.28 54.21
CA GLU A 525 52.93 36.97 54.04
C GLU A 525 52.81 38.13 55.04
N ILE A 526 52.68 39.36 54.55
CA ILE A 526 52.69 40.56 55.38
C ILE A 526 51.29 41.16 55.47
N PHE A 527 50.75 41.20 56.69
CA PHE A 527 49.54 41.95 57.06
C PHE A 527 49.95 43.26 57.71
N ALA A 528 49.38 44.38 57.27
CA ALA A 528 49.69 45.70 57.78
C ALA A 528 48.46 46.32 58.46
N VAL A 529 48.63 46.73 59.72
CA VAL A 529 47.61 47.39 60.54
C VAL A 529 48.08 48.79 60.87
N GLY A 530 47.42 49.77 60.26
CA GLY A 530 47.60 51.19 60.51
C GLY A 530 46.60 51.75 61.49
N VAL A 531 47.05 52.61 62.40
CA VAL A 531 46.18 53.31 63.35
C VAL A 531 46.36 54.80 63.20
N LYS A 532 45.27 55.57 63.26
CA LYS A 532 45.27 57.04 63.35
C LYS A 532 46.04 57.72 62.19
N ASP A 533 47.31 58.10 62.40
CA ASP A 533 48.11 58.89 61.45
C ASP A 533 48.86 57.98 60.43
N ALA A 534 48.58 56.68 60.42
CA ALA A 534 49.15 55.73 59.48
C ALA A 534 48.70 56.01 58.03
N VAL A 535 49.67 56.07 57.11
CA VAL A 535 49.42 56.36 55.70
C VAL A 535 49.10 55.06 54.96
N ARG A 536 47.83 54.88 54.54
CA ARG A 536 47.37 53.67 53.85
C ARG A 536 48.26 53.26 52.66
N GLY A 537 48.69 54.21 51.84
CA GLY A 537 49.58 53.93 50.70
C GLY A 537 50.95 53.36 51.07
N GLU A 538 51.49 53.66 52.26
CA GLU A 538 52.72 53.00 52.74
C GLU A 538 52.44 51.56 53.16
N LEU A 539 51.29 51.31 53.79
CA LEU A 539 50.87 49.97 54.20
C LEU A 539 50.59 49.08 53.00
N GLU A 540 49.96 49.60 51.95
CA GLU A 540 49.73 48.88 50.67
C GLU A 540 51.04 48.52 49.97
N ALA A 541 52.05 49.39 50.03
CA ALA A 541 53.38 49.10 49.48
C ALA A 541 54.16 48.06 50.32
N ILE A 542 53.80 47.87 51.59
CA ILE A 542 54.43 46.92 52.52
C ILE A 542 53.74 45.55 52.49
N ALA A 543 52.42 45.53 52.58
CA ALA A 543 51.61 44.32 52.63
C ALA A 543 51.66 43.53 51.31
N ASN A 544 51.14 42.30 51.35
CA ASN A 544 50.93 41.49 50.16
C ASN A 544 49.64 41.92 49.42
N GLU A 545 49.57 41.66 48.12
CA GLU A 545 48.33 41.85 47.35
C GLU A 545 47.36 40.68 47.59
N PRO A 546 46.03 40.90 47.61
CA PRO A 546 45.33 42.17 47.41
C PRO A 546 45.20 42.98 48.72
N ALA A 547 45.29 44.31 48.61
CA ALA A 547 45.32 45.24 49.74
C ALA A 547 44.06 45.19 50.62
N GLU A 548 42.90 44.85 50.05
CA GLU A 548 41.62 44.76 50.74
C GLU A 548 41.61 43.70 51.85
N THR A 549 42.48 42.68 51.73
CA THR A 549 42.57 41.57 52.70
C THR A 549 43.82 41.63 53.58
N HIS A 550 44.82 42.45 53.22
CA HIS A 550 46.10 42.53 53.92
C HIS A 550 46.37 43.90 54.59
N VAL A 551 45.57 44.93 54.31
CA VAL A 551 45.74 46.28 54.87
C VAL A 551 44.50 46.72 55.66
N TYR A 552 44.71 46.92 56.95
CA TYR A 552 43.68 47.37 57.89
C TYR A 552 44.03 48.75 58.43
N THR A 553 43.09 49.68 58.37
CA THR A 553 43.25 51.02 58.92
C THR A 553 42.11 51.32 59.88
N VAL A 554 42.44 51.79 61.09
CA VAL A 554 41.47 52.19 62.11
C VAL A 554 41.71 53.64 62.52
N ASP A 555 40.61 54.35 62.80
CA ASP A 555 40.62 55.78 63.09
C ASP A 555 41.29 56.08 64.45
N ASP A 556 41.17 55.14 65.40
CA ASP A 556 41.80 55.22 66.72
C ASP A 556 42.15 53.82 67.29
N PHE A 557 42.79 53.81 68.45
CA PHE A 557 43.21 52.58 69.14
C PHE A 557 42.06 51.84 69.86
N ASP A 558 40.88 52.45 70.04
CA ASP A 558 39.72 51.78 70.64
C ASP A 558 38.95 50.95 69.59
N ALA A 559 39.06 51.32 68.32
CA ALA A 559 38.49 50.63 67.17
C ALA A 559 39.18 49.31 66.80
N PHE A 560 40.25 48.91 67.48
CA PHE A 560 40.91 47.61 67.27
C PHE A 560 39.99 46.40 67.46
N THR A 561 39.01 46.54 68.36
CA THR A 561 37.97 45.52 68.58
C THR A 561 37.18 45.23 67.30
N ARG A 562 36.92 46.24 66.46
CA ARG A 562 36.18 46.13 65.20
C ARG A 562 36.90 45.24 64.17
N ILE A 563 38.22 45.39 64.05
CA ILE A 563 39.00 44.70 63.01
C ILE A 563 39.54 43.34 63.46
N SER A 564 39.54 43.05 64.77
CA SER A 564 40.12 41.82 65.32
C SER A 564 39.59 40.55 64.67
N LYS A 565 38.26 40.47 64.45
CA LYS A 565 37.59 39.35 63.81
C LYS A 565 37.92 39.21 62.33
N GLU A 566 37.86 40.32 61.58
CA GLU A 566 38.14 40.35 60.14
C GLU A 566 39.61 40.03 59.85
N LEU A 567 40.54 40.59 60.62
CA LEU A 567 41.97 40.33 60.50
C LEU A 567 42.29 38.85 60.78
N THR A 568 41.73 38.30 61.86
CA THR A 568 41.92 36.87 62.21
C THR A 568 41.43 35.97 61.07
N GLN A 569 40.26 36.25 60.51
CA GLN A 569 39.70 35.47 59.41
C GLN A 569 40.56 35.52 58.15
N SER A 570 41.03 36.71 57.75
CA SER A 570 41.93 36.85 56.59
C SER A 570 43.24 36.11 56.79
N ILE A 571 43.83 36.19 57.99
CA ILE A 571 45.06 35.45 58.33
C ILE A 571 44.83 33.95 58.21
N CYS A 572 43.77 33.41 58.82
CA CYS A 572 43.48 31.96 58.78
C CYS A 572 43.27 31.46 57.33
N LEU A 573 42.48 32.18 56.52
CA LEU A 573 42.26 31.82 55.11
C LEU A 573 43.56 31.80 54.30
N ARG A 574 44.44 32.77 54.58
CA ARG A 574 45.73 32.90 53.89
C ARG A 574 46.70 31.79 54.30
N ILE A 575 46.74 31.40 55.58
CA ILE A 575 47.50 30.25 56.06
C ILE A 575 47.10 28.98 55.30
N GLU A 576 45.79 28.71 55.15
CA GLU A 576 45.32 27.53 54.43
C GLU A 576 45.71 27.53 52.96
N GLN A 577 45.65 28.70 52.30
CA GLN A 577 46.03 28.84 50.90
C GLN A 577 47.52 28.56 50.70
N GLU A 578 48.38 29.13 51.55
CA GLU A 578 49.83 28.90 51.46
C GLU A 578 50.22 27.48 51.86
N LEU A 579 49.56 26.90 52.86
CA LEU A 579 49.77 25.49 53.21
C LEU A 579 49.42 24.56 52.04
N ARG A 580 48.34 24.84 51.30
CA ARG A 580 47.99 24.11 50.07
C ARG A 580 49.09 24.21 49.00
N ASN A 581 49.62 25.42 48.76
CA ASN A 581 50.71 25.63 47.80
C ASN A 581 51.96 24.83 48.18
N ILE A 582 52.32 24.82 49.47
CA ILE A 582 53.47 24.08 49.98
C ILE A 582 53.27 22.57 49.82
N ILE A 583 52.09 22.05 50.19
CA ILE A 583 51.75 20.62 50.02
C ILE A 583 51.81 20.25 48.54
N GLN A 584 51.22 21.04 47.65
CA GLN A 584 51.21 20.78 46.21
C GLN A 584 52.61 20.70 45.60
N ARG A 585 53.55 21.56 46.01
CA ARG A 585 54.95 21.53 45.56
C ARG A 585 55.74 20.32 46.07
N ARG A 586 55.29 19.71 47.18
CA ARG A 586 55.93 18.53 47.78
C ARG A 586 55.46 17.22 47.15
N LEU A 587 54.23 17.19 46.66
CA LEU A 587 53.66 16.00 46.01
C LEU A 587 54.39 15.74 44.69
N THR A 588 54.80 14.50 44.48
CA THR A 588 55.42 14.07 43.22
C THR A 588 54.44 14.35 42.07
N GLN A 589 54.94 14.94 40.99
CA GLN A 589 54.14 15.26 39.80
C GLN A 589 54.37 14.24 38.69
N PRO A 590 53.41 14.04 37.78
CA PRO A 590 53.62 13.27 36.55
C PRO A 590 54.69 13.93 35.67
N ARG A 591 55.41 13.12 34.88
CA ARG A 591 56.43 13.58 33.91
C ARG A 591 56.29 12.89 32.56
N ASP A 592 57.03 13.35 31.56
CA ASP A 592 57.15 12.72 30.23
C ASP A 592 55.81 12.50 29.51
N LEU A 593 54.96 13.53 29.49
CA LEU A 593 53.69 13.49 28.77
C LEU A 593 53.90 13.35 27.26
N SER A 594 53.33 12.30 26.68
CA SER A 594 53.44 11.91 25.29
C SER A 594 52.07 11.57 24.70
N PHE A 595 51.97 11.66 23.37
CA PHE A 595 50.72 11.40 22.65
C PHE A 595 50.90 10.31 21.58
N SER A 596 49.92 9.44 21.45
CA SER A 596 49.87 8.34 20.47
C SER A 596 48.45 8.09 19.99
N GLU A 597 48.25 7.20 19.01
CA GLU A 597 46.91 6.86 18.48
C GLU A 597 46.10 8.10 18.05
N VAL A 598 46.78 9.08 17.41
CA VAL A 598 46.16 10.35 17.02
C VAL A 598 45.15 10.11 15.89
N GLY A 599 43.87 10.28 16.20
CA GLY A 599 42.75 10.22 15.27
C GLY A 599 42.15 11.59 14.97
N SER A 600 41.07 11.62 14.20
CA SER A 600 40.35 12.86 13.89
C SER A 600 39.52 13.40 15.06
N ARG A 601 39.12 12.54 16.00
CA ARG A 601 38.29 12.91 17.16
C ARG A 601 38.81 12.40 18.51
N SER A 602 40.02 11.87 18.54
CA SER A 602 40.63 11.36 19.78
C SER A 602 42.14 11.23 19.64
N PHE A 603 42.85 11.20 20.76
CA PHE A 603 44.22 10.71 20.84
C PHE A 603 44.51 10.18 22.25
N ARG A 604 45.51 9.32 22.38
CA ARG A 604 45.95 8.77 23.67
C ARG A 604 47.05 9.64 24.26
N ALA A 605 46.89 10.04 25.52
CA ALA A 605 47.93 10.63 26.34
C ALA A 605 48.55 9.55 27.25
N ALA A 606 49.86 9.59 27.44
CA ALA A 606 50.60 8.72 28.34
C ALA A 606 51.67 9.53 29.10
N TRP A 607 51.88 9.20 30.38
CA TRP A 607 52.83 9.89 31.26
C TRP A 607 53.57 8.87 32.15
N GLU A 608 54.63 9.32 32.81
CA GLU A 608 55.39 8.56 33.80
C GLU A 608 55.15 9.08 35.21
N MET A 609 55.26 8.19 36.20
CA MET A 609 55.09 8.51 37.62
C MET A 609 56.06 7.72 38.51
N ASP A 610 56.75 8.42 39.42
CA ASP A 610 57.72 7.83 40.35
C ASP A 610 57.14 7.55 41.77
N ALA A 611 55.86 7.90 42.03
CA ALA A 611 55.18 7.67 43.31
C ALA A 611 54.14 6.54 43.21
N THR A 612 53.99 5.79 44.30
CA THR A 612 53.11 4.61 44.39
C THR A 612 51.84 4.85 45.20
N ASP A 613 51.71 6.01 45.84
CA ASP A 613 50.58 6.40 46.70
C ASP A 613 49.59 7.35 46.01
N VAL A 614 49.56 7.33 44.67
CA VAL A 614 48.61 8.11 43.87
C VAL A 614 47.24 7.43 43.88
N GLU A 615 46.19 8.15 44.27
CA GLU A 615 44.82 7.63 44.26
C GLU A 615 44.22 7.67 42.84
N SER A 616 44.42 8.77 42.13
CA SER A 616 43.94 8.98 40.75
C SER A 616 44.73 10.09 40.06
N TYR A 617 44.67 10.13 38.73
CA TYR A 617 45.11 11.28 37.92
C TYR A 617 43.90 12.06 37.42
N LEU A 618 44.00 13.39 37.45
CA LEU A 618 43.04 14.26 36.79
C LEU A 618 43.66 14.75 35.48
N VAL A 619 43.12 14.27 34.36
CA VAL A 619 43.50 14.69 33.00
C VAL A 619 42.53 15.79 32.56
N ARG A 620 43.05 16.94 32.15
CA ARG A 620 42.26 18.10 31.72
C ARG A 620 42.69 18.53 30.33
N PHE A 621 41.78 18.73 29.40
CA PHE A 621 42.13 19.17 28.05
C PHE A 621 41.15 20.20 27.49
N ARG A 622 41.66 21.05 26.59
CA ARG A 622 40.89 22.10 25.91
C ARG A 622 41.51 22.48 24.56
N PRO A 623 40.74 23.03 23.60
CA PRO A 623 41.32 23.66 22.41
C PRO A 623 42.24 24.82 22.80
N GLU A 624 43.42 24.92 22.16
CA GLU A 624 44.43 25.96 22.46
C GLU A 624 43.87 27.37 22.28
N ASN A 625 43.10 27.57 21.20
CA ASN A 625 42.51 28.87 20.81
C ASN A 625 41.01 28.98 21.15
N GLY A 626 40.47 28.13 22.02
CA GLY A 626 39.05 28.14 22.36
C GLY A 626 38.67 29.31 23.27
N ASP A 627 37.71 30.13 22.84
CA ASP A 627 37.20 31.30 23.59
C ASP A 627 36.55 30.94 24.94
N ASP A 628 36.14 29.68 25.15
CA ASP A 628 35.39 29.23 26.33
C ASP A 628 36.25 28.99 27.60
N GLY A 629 37.57 28.81 27.45
CA GLY A 629 38.50 28.55 28.55
C GLY A 629 38.15 27.34 29.44
N HIS A 630 37.20 26.48 29.02
CA HIS A 630 36.71 25.35 29.80
C HIS A 630 37.55 24.11 29.56
N TYR A 631 37.94 23.43 30.63
CA TYR A 631 38.64 22.16 30.57
C TYR A 631 37.66 21.01 30.68
N VAL A 632 37.69 20.13 29.67
CA VAL A 632 37.11 18.79 29.81
C VAL A 632 37.99 18.00 30.77
N SER A 633 37.39 17.44 31.81
CA SER A 633 38.12 16.73 32.88
C SER A 633 37.85 15.23 32.83
N MET A 634 38.87 14.41 33.03
CA MET A 634 38.78 12.96 33.16
C MET A 634 39.49 12.49 34.42
N SER A 635 38.87 11.57 35.16
CA SER A 635 39.50 10.87 36.28
C SER A 635 40.04 9.53 35.81
N VAL A 636 41.31 9.27 36.08
CA VAL A 636 42.02 8.05 35.71
C VAL A 636 42.53 7.38 36.99
N PRO A 637 42.34 6.06 37.19
CA PRO A 637 42.87 5.36 38.37
C PRO A 637 44.38 5.54 38.55
N GLY A 638 44.86 5.58 39.79
CA GLY A 638 46.30 5.75 40.11
C GLY A 638 47.22 4.66 39.54
N GLU A 639 46.68 3.46 39.28
CA GLU A 639 47.41 2.35 38.64
C GLU A 639 47.56 2.52 37.11
N THR A 640 46.85 3.49 36.52
CA THR A 640 46.77 3.67 35.06
C THR A 640 47.50 4.95 34.64
N LEU A 641 48.53 4.80 33.81
CA LEU A 641 49.40 5.90 33.34
C LEU A 641 49.06 6.41 31.92
N THR A 642 47.89 6.06 31.41
CA THR A 642 47.43 6.46 30.08
C THR A 642 45.94 6.74 30.05
N ALA A 643 45.52 7.70 29.21
CA ALA A 643 44.13 8.00 28.96
C ALA A 643 43.90 8.29 27.48
N VAL A 644 42.81 7.77 26.92
CA VAL A 644 42.33 8.20 25.59
C VAL A 644 41.45 9.40 25.80
N LEU A 645 41.76 10.52 25.14
CA LEU A 645 40.98 11.73 25.15
C LEU A 645 39.96 11.65 24.01
N PRO A 646 38.66 11.49 24.29
CA PRO A 646 37.65 11.34 23.26
C PRO A 646 37.01 12.68 22.90
N HIS A 647 36.18 12.68 21.85
CA HIS A 647 35.29 13.79 21.49
C HIS A 647 36.00 15.10 21.12
N LEU A 648 37.18 14.98 20.54
CA LEU A 648 37.94 16.11 20.05
C LEU A 648 37.41 16.56 18.69
N THR A 649 37.59 17.84 18.38
CA THR A 649 37.26 18.43 17.08
C THR A 649 38.40 18.09 16.10
N PRO A 650 38.10 17.65 14.86
CA PRO A 650 39.12 17.44 13.83
C PRO A 650 39.95 18.70 13.53
N LEU A 651 41.20 18.51 13.09
CA LEU A 651 42.14 19.59 12.74
C LEU A 651 42.31 20.68 13.82
N THR A 652 42.14 20.32 15.09
CA THR A 652 42.17 21.25 16.21
C THR A 652 43.32 20.90 17.15
N ARG A 653 44.10 21.91 17.56
CA ARG A 653 45.20 21.75 18.52
C ARG A 653 44.68 21.86 19.95
N TYR A 654 45.00 20.86 20.77
CA TYR A 654 44.56 20.73 22.15
C TYR A 654 45.73 20.89 23.13
N GLU A 655 45.49 21.63 24.21
CA GLU A 655 46.32 21.64 25.42
C GLU A 655 45.82 20.55 26.38
N VAL A 656 46.73 19.72 26.89
CA VAL A 656 46.43 18.62 27.83
C VAL A 656 47.27 18.77 29.09
N ASN A 657 46.61 18.73 30.24
CA ASN A 657 47.15 18.91 31.59
C ASN A 657 46.88 17.67 32.43
N VAL A 658 47.91 17.02 32.97
CA VAL A 658 47.77 15.83 33.83
C VAL A 658 48.32 16.14 35.22
N GLN A 659 47.51 15.95 36.26
CA GLN A 659 47.93 16.11 37.67
C GLN A 659 47.63 14.84 38.47
N ALA A 660 48.51 14.47 39.41
CA ALA A 660 48.29 13.37 40.33
C ALA A 660 47.47 13.84 41.54
N GLN A 661 46.54 13.00 42.00
CA GLN A 661 45.70 13.23 43.17
C GLN A 661 46.06 12.25 44.28
N TYR A 662 46.29 12.78 45.47
CA TYR A 662 46.65 12.06 46.68
C TYR A 662 45.63 12.38 47.78
N ALA A 663 45.61 11.57 48.84
CA ALA A 663 44.79 11.83 50.04
C ALA A 663 44.98 13.26 50.60
N LYS A 664 46.21 13.78 50.54
CA LYS A 664 46.60 15.09 51.10
C LYS A 664 46.40 16.28 50.14
N GLY A 665 46.06 16.05 48.87
CA GLY A 665 45.92 17.12 47.88
C GLY A 665 46.34 16.70 46.45
N ASN A 666 46.40 17.67 45.54
CA ASN A 666 46.79 17.46 44.15
C ASN A 666 48.25 17.91 43.93
N SER A 667 48.99 17.25 43.03
CA SER A 667 50.33 17.69 42.59
C SER A 667 50.26 18.90 41.65
N LEU A 668 51.42 19.41 41.23
CA LEU A 668 51.53 20.26 40.05
C LEU A 668 51.20 19.45 38.77
N PRO A 669 50.64 20.07 37.72
CA PRO A 669 50.34 19.40 36.46
C PRO A 669 51.55 19.35 35.51
N VAL A 670 51.58 18.35 34.64
CA VAL A 670 52.39 18.34 33.41
C VAL A 670 51.51 18.71 32.21
N THR A 671 52.02 19.57 31.32
CA THR A 671 51.29 20.11 30.17
C THR A 671 51.91 19.67 28.85
N GLY A 672 51.08 19.34 27.86
CA GLY A 672 51.50 18.97 26.51
C GLY A 672 50.47 19.41 25.47
N PHE A 673 50.86 19.37 24.19
CA PHE A 673 50.00 19.82 23.08
C PHE A 673 49.98 18.78 21.96
N GLU A 674 48.80 18.55 21.37
CA GLU A 674 48.64 17.68 20.20
C GLU A 674 47.53 18.17 19.26
N THR A 675 47.64 17.88 17.96
CA THR A 675 46.65 18.26 16.94
C THR A 675 45.92 17.03 16.41
N THR A 676 44.59 17.05 16.42
CA THR A 676 43.77 15.98 15.81
C THR A 676 43.91 15.94 14.29
N LEU A 677 43.68 14.76 13.70
CA LEU A 677 43.74 14.56 12.25
C LEU A 677 42.47 15.06 11.53
N GLU A 678 42.52 15.09 10.20
CA GLU A 678 41.38 15.34 9.32
C GLU A 678 40.37 14.17 9.37
N GLU A 679 39.07 14.47 9.37
CA GLU A 679 38.00 13.48 9.39
C GLU A 679 37.78 12.88 7.99
N ARG A 680 38.05 11.58 7.83
CA ARG A 680 37.87 10.84 6.57
C ARG A 680 36.68 9.90 6.66
N GLY A 681 35.54 10.32 6.10
CA GLY A 681 34.32 9.52 6.04
C GLY A 681 34.26 8.56 4.85
N SER A 682 33.26 7.67 4.85
CA SER A 682 32.78 6.98 3.65
C SER A 682 31.61 7.76 3.05
N VAL A 683 31.33 7.55 1.77
CA VAL A 683 30.06 8.00 1.17
C VAL A 683 28.87 7.31 1.84
N GLN A 684 27.70 7.96 1.87
CA GLN A 684 26.47 7.41 2.47
C GLN A 684 25.39 7.24 1.40
N ASN A 685 24.40 6.38 1.66
CA ASN A 685 23.24 6.18 0.78
C ASN A 685 23.61 5.91 -0.70
N LEU A 686 24.69 5.15 -0.92
CA LEU A 686 25.12 4.73 -2.25
C LEU A 686 24.07 3.82 -2.87
N ARG A 687 23.50 4.27 -3.99
CA ARG A 687 22.42 3.58 -4.69
C ARG A 687 22.60 3.63 -6.20
N VAL A 688 22.12 2.57 -6.85
CA VAL A 688 21.97 2.50 -8.30
C VAL A 688 20.52 2.79 -8.67
N SER A 689 20.32 3.62 -9.68
CA SER A 689 19.01 4.01 -10.20
C SER A 689 19.08 4.21 -11.72
N GLU A 690 17.93 4.43 -12.37
CA GLU A 690 17.89 4.69 -13.83
C GLU A 690 18.59 3.61 -14.67
N GLU A 691 18.46 2.33 -14.27
CA GLU A 691 19.07 1.22 -14.99
C GLU A 691 18.48 1.09 -16.40
N THR A 692 19.34 1.06 -17.40
CA THR A 692 19.03 0.83 -18.81
C THR A 692 19.71 -0.46 -19.29
N THR A 693 19.66 -0.73 -20.59
CA THR A 693 20.33 -1.89 -21.21
C THR A 693 21.85 -1.78 -21.23
N ASP A 694 22.41 -0.57 -21.12
CA ASP A 694 23.85 -0.29 -21.29
C ASP A 694 24.40 0.75 -20.30
N SER A 695 23.60 1.20 -19.35
CA SER A 695 23.97 2.25 -18.41
C SER A 695 23.15 2.19 -17.14
N PHE A 696 23.67 2.77 -16.07
CA PHE A 696 22.88 3.08 -14.88
C PHE A 696 23.48 4.28 -14.13
N ARG A 697 22.63 5.00 -13.40
CA ARG A 697 23.05 6.13 -12.56
C ARG A 697 23.46 5.61 -11.18
N VAL A 698 24.63 6.02 -10.73
CA VAL A 698 25.12 5.80 -9.38
C VAL A 698 25.02 7.12 -8.62
N SER A 699 24.37 7.13 -7.46
CA SER A 699 24.21 8.32 -6.62
C SER A 699 24.49 8.01 -5.16
N TRP A 700 25.05 8.98 -4.45
CA TRP A 700 25.38 8.90 -3.02
C TRP A 700 25.13 10.25 -2.35
N GLN A 701 25.21 10.26 -1.03
CA GLN A 701 25.33 11.46 -0.21
C GLN A 701 26.80 11.79 0.05
N PRO A 702 27.17 13.07 0.17
CA PRO A 702 28.54 13.48 0.41
C PRO A 702 29.16 12.78 1.63
N ALA A 703 30.42 12.36 1.52
CA ALA A 703 31.16 11.84 2.67
C ALA A 703 31.48 12.97 3.66
N GLN A 704 31.62 12.64 4.95
CA GLN A 704 32.01 13.63 5.97
C GLN A 704 33.45 14.13 5.71
N GLY A 705 33.68 15.43 5.93
CA GLY A 705 34.95 16.12 5.64
C GLY A 705 34.98 16.78 4.24
N ASP A 706 36.02 17.57 3.98
CA ASP A 706 36.18 18.31 2.72
C ASP A 706 36.71 17.39 1.60
N VAL A 707 35.78 16.68 0.96
CA VAL A 707 36.10 15.78 -0.16
C VAL A 707 36.58 16.57 -1.37
N THR A 708 37.75 16.23 -1.89
CA THR A 708 38.32 16.87 -3.09
C THR A 708 37.74 16.28 -4.38
N ARG A 709 37.60 14.95 -4.45
CA ARG A 709 37.01 14.21 -5.57
C ARG A 709 36.52 12.83 -5.12
N TYR A 710 35.63 12.21 -5.89
CA TYR A 710 35.27 10.80 -5.69
C TYR A 710 35.87 9.95 -6.80
N LYS A 711 36.57 8.88 -6.44
CA LYS A 711 37.07 7.85 -7.36
C LYS A 711 36.09 6.68 -7.39
N LEU A 712 35.55 6.39 -8.56
CA LEU A 712 34.65 5.25 -8.79
C LEU A 712 35.38 4.17 -9.56
N THR A 713 35.25 2.92 -9.11
CA THR A 713 35.72 1.75 -9.85
C THR A 713 34.58 0.75 -10.01
N TYR A 714 34.41 0.20 -11.21
CA TYR A 714 33.30 -0.71 -11.50
C TYR A 714 33.76 -1.89 -12.36
N GLU A 715 33.27 -3.07 -12.05
CA GLU A 715 33.67 -4.32 -12.70
C GLU A 715 32.48 -5.31 -12.82
N PRO A 716 32.42 -6.13 -13.88
CA PRO A 716 31.43 -7.20 -13.99
C PRO A 716 31.62 -8.23 -12.88
N VAL A 717 30.54 -8.58 -12.18
CA VAL A 717 30.56 -9.61 -11.12
C VAL A 717 30.87 -10.98 -11.75
N GLY A 718 32.09 -11.46 -11.54
CA GLY A 718 32.60 -12.73 -12.10
C GLY A 718 33.75 -12.58 -13.11
N ASP A 719 34.07 -11.36 -13.54
CA ASP A 719 35.26 -11.06 -14.36
C ASP A 719 35.99 -9.81 -13.85
N GLU A 720 36.81 -10.01 -12.80
CA GLU A 720 37.61 -8.96 -12.16
C GLU A 720 38.74 -8.39 -13.06
N ARG A 721 38.97 -8.98 -14.25
CA ARG A 721 39.99 -8.47 -15.19
C ARG A 721 39.50 -7.25 -15.98
N SER A 722 38.19 -7.02 -16.00
CA SER A 722 37.52 -5.96 -16.77
C SER A 722 37.15 -4.76 -15.89
N ARG A 723 38.07 -4.35 -15.00
CA ARG A 723 37.87 -3.22 -14.07
C ARG A 723 38.04 -1.88 -14.79
N LEU A 724 37.02 -1.02 -14.67
CA LEU A 724 36.99 0.34 -15.22
C LEU A 724 36.99 1.36 -14.08
N GLU A 725 37.53 2.56 -14.33
CA GLU A 725 37.62 3.63 -13.34
C GLU A 725 37.11 4.96 -13.92
N THR A 726 36.53 5.81 -13.05
CA THR A 726 36.15 7.19 -13.37
C THR A 726 36.19 8.07 -12.12
N THR A 727 36.09 9.40 -12.27
CA THR A 727 36.16 10.35 -11.17
C THR A 727 35.14 11.47 -11.29
N THR A 728 34.63 11.97 -10.17
CA THR A 728 33.80 13.19 -10.10
C THR A 728 34.46 14.28 -9.26
N ALA A 729 34.01 15.53 -9.40
CA ALA A 729 34.40 16.58 -8.46
C ALA A 729 33.82 16.31 -7.06
N GLY A 730 34.46 16.78 -5.98
CA GLY A 730 33.98 16.55 -4.60
C GLY A 730 32.57 17.06 -4.29
N ARG A 731 32.04 17.99 -5.10
CA ARG A 731 30.66 18.49 -5.03
C ARG A 731 29.63 17.65 -5.78
N GLU A 732 30.09 16.76 -6.66
CA GLU A 732 29.23 15.93 -7.53
C GLU A 732 29.03 14.56 -6.89
N THR A 733 27.82 14.29 -6.43
CA THR A 733 27.46 13.05 -5.72
C THR A 733 26.65 12.06 -6.55
N ALA A 734 26.68 12.22 -7.87
CA ALA A 734 26.07 11.28 -8.80
C ALA A 734 26.80 11.28 -10.15
N ILE A 735 26.87 10.11 -10.79
CA ILE A 735 27.41 9.93 -12.13
C ILE A 735 26.64 8.83 -12.87
N VAL A 736 26.56 8.94 -14.18
CA VAL A 736 25.99 7.89 -15.05
C VAL A 736 27.14 7.07 -15.61
N LEU A 737 27.14 5.77 -15.33
CA LEU A 737 28.07 4.82 -15.94
C LEU A 737 27.47 4.34 -17.26
N GLN A 738 28.21 4.49 -18.36
CA GLN A 738 27.77 4.20 -19.72
C GLN A 738 28.60 3.07 -20.34
N GLU A 739 28.18 2.56 -21.50
CA GLU A 739 28.87 1.50 -22.26
C GLU A 739 28.99 0.16 -21.51
N LEU A 740 28.02 -0.11 -20.63
CA LEU A 740 27.93 -1.35 -19.86
C LEU A 740 27.29 -2.48 -20.69
N GLN A 741 27.64 -3.73 -20.39
CA GLN A 741 27.10 -4.89 -21.09
C GLN A 741 25.67 -5.18 -20.61
N PRO A 742 24.70 -5.51 -21.50
CA PRO A 742 23.34 -5.87 -21.10
C PRO A 742 23.28 -7.12 -20.22
N ARG A 743 22.29 -7.19 -19.33
CA ARG A 743 22.07 -8.34 -18.40
C ARG A 743 23.33 -8.70 -17.59
N THR A 744 24.16 -7.70 -17.29
CA THR A 744 25.42 -7.90 -16.57
C THR A 744 25.34 -7.17 -15.25
N LYS A 745 25.65 -7.90 -14.18
CA LYS A 745 25.73 -7.34 -12.83
C LYS A 745 27.11 -6.73 -12.66
N TYR A 746 27.17 -5.47 -12.26
CA TYR A 746 28.41 -4.74 -11.99
C TYR A 746 28.53 -4.46 -10.49
N ARG A 747 29.70 -4.72 -9.91
CA ARG A 747 30.08 -4.19 -8.60
C ARG A 747 30.65 -2.80 -8.82
N VAL A 748 30.11 -1.81 -8.12
CA VAL A 748 30.57 -0.42 -8.18
C VAL A 748 31.07 0.00 -6.81
N THR A 749 32.30 0.48 -6.75
CA THR A 749 32.93 0.98 -5.54
C THR A 749 33.19 2.47 -5.67
N VAL A 750 32.71 3.26 -4.70
CA VAL A 750 32.93 4.71 -4.64
C VAL A 750 33.86 5.02 -3.47
N THR A 751 34.97 5.70 -3.75
CA THR A 751 35.99 6.08 -2.77
C THR A 751 36.12 7.61 -2.72
N PRO A 752 35.80 8.27 -1.60
CA PRO A 752 36.09 9.70 -1.43
C PRO A 752 37.60 9.93 -1.31
N GLU A 753 38.12 11.00 -1.91
CA GLU A 753 39.53 11.39 -1.77
C GLU A 753 39.64 12.76 -1.10
N TYR A 754 40.50 12.83 -0.09
CA TYR A 754 40.80 14.01 0.71
C TYR A 754 42.24 14.47 0.44
N THR A 755 42.57 15.70 0.85
CA THR A 755 43.93 16.24 0.76
C THR A 755 44.98 15.35 1.42
N SER A 756 44.60 14.65 2.49
CA SER A 756 45.48 13.78 3.25
C SER A 756 45.47 12.31 2.79
N GLY A 757 44.65 11.93 1.80
CA GLY A 757 44.57 10.58 1.22
C GLY A 757 43.16 10.09 0.90
N SER A 758 43.03 8.86 0.41
CA SER A 758 41.74 8.23 0.12
C SER A 758 41.01 7.84 1.42
N GLY A 759 39.69 8.08 1.45
CA GLY A 759 38.80 7.64 2.52
C GLY A 759 38.32 6.20 2.34
N VAL A 760 37.31 5.82 3.12
CA VAL A 760 36.80 4.45 3.13
C VAL A 760 35.90 4.21 1.90
N PRO A 761 36.19 3.20 1.06
CA PRO A 761 35.36 2.87 -0.10
C PRO A 761 34.03 2.22 0.33
N LEU A 762 32.95 2.54 -0.37
CA LEU A 762 31.66 1.86 -0.24
C LEU A 762 31.29 1.22 -1.57
N ASP A 763 30.84 -0.03 -1.56
CA ASP A 763 30.38 -0.73 -2.75
C ASP A 763 28.87 -0.96 -2.78
N THR A 764 28.36 -1.05 -4.00
CA THR A 764 26.99 -1.44 -4.31
C THR A 764 26.99 -2.27 -5.59
N GLU A 765 25.87 -2.88 -5.92
CA GLU A 765 25.72 -3.64 -7.16
C GLU A 765 24.61 -3.03 -8.01
N GLY A 766 24.89 -2.83 -9.30
CA GLY A 766 23.92 -2.42 -10.31
C GLY A 766 23.77 -3.50 -11.36
N THR A 767 22.55 -3.76 -11.84
CA THR A 767 22.34 -4.73 -12.92
C THR A 767 21.77 -4.02 -14.13
N THR A 768 22.47 -4.07 -15.26
CA THR A 768 21.93 -3.56 -16.52
C THR A 768 20.73 -4.40 -16.94
N LYS A 769 19.68 -3.73 -17.43
CA LYS A 769 18.45 -4.38 -17.85
C LYS A 769 18.69 -5.26 -19.08
N GLU A 770 17.82 -6.25 -19.22
CA GLU A 770 17.79 -7.06 -20.44
C GLU A 770 17.39 -6.20 -21.64
N ALA A 771 18.07 -6.40 -22.78
CA ALA A 771 17.70 -5.75 -24.04
C ALA A 771 16.35 -6.28 -24.53
N LYS A 772 15.27 -5.57 -24.19
CA LYS A 772 13.94 -5.79 -24.76
C LYS A 772 13.91 -5.18 -26.15
N GLY A 773 13.62 -5.99 -27.18
CA GLY A 773 13.31 -5.49 -28.50
C GLY A 773 12.01 -6.07 -29.03
N SER A 774 11.48 -5.43 -30.07
CA SER A 774 10.38 -5.95 -30.87
C SER A 774 10.89 -6.96 -31.91
N PRO A 775 10.06 -7.96 -32.28
CA PRO A 775 10.31 -8.73 -33.50
C PRO A 775 10.33 -7.79 -34.71
N ARG A 776 10.95 -8.23 -35.82
CA ARG A 776 11.06 -7.41 -37.04
C ARG A 776 10.36 -8.09 -38.22
N ASP A 777 10.11 -7.35 -39.30
CA ASP A 777 9.65 -7.87 -40.59
C ASP A 777 8.41 -8.78 -40.54
N LEU A 778 7.26 -8.23 -40.13
CA LEU A 778 6.00 -8.97 -40.13
C LEU A 778 5.55 -9.24 -41.57
N ARG A 779 5.34 -10.52 -41.90
CA ARG A 779 4.82 -10.97 -43.20
C ARG A 779 3.56 -11.79 -42.99
N VAL A 780 2.49 -11.41 -43.69
CA VAL A 780 1.25 -12.18 -43.81
C VAL A 780 1.28 -12.94 -45.15
N PHE A 781 0.90 -14.21 -45.13
CA PHE A 781 0.86 -15.07 -46.32
C PHE A 781 -0.05 -16.29 -46.07
N GLU A 782 -0.34 -17.08 -47.12
CA GLU A 782 -1.26 -18.23 -47.05
C GLU A 782 -2.68 -17.84 -46.56
N GLU A 783 -3.20 -16.71 -47.06
CA GLU A 783 -4.55 -16.22 -46.75
C GLU A 783 -5.62 -17.12 -47.37
N THR A 784 -6.60 -17.52 -46.56
CA THR A 784 -7.81 -18.21 -46.99
C THR A 784 -9.04 -17.41 -46.55
N ALA A 785 -10.24 -17.91 -46.87
CA ALA A 785 -11.49 -17.32 -46.37
C ALA A 785 -11.62 -17.35 -44.83
N SER A 786 -10.84 -18.18 -44.12
CA SER A 786 -10.97 -18.33 -42.66
C SER A 786 -9.66 -18.46 -41.87
N SER A 787 -8.51 -18.32 -42.54
CA SER A 787 -7.19 -18.41 -41.92
C SER A 787 -6.16 -17.53 -42.63
N MET A 788 -5.11 -17.15 -41.92
CA MET A 788 -3.91 -16.56 -42.51
C MET A 788 -2.69 -16.94 -41.66
N LYS A 789 -1.51 -16.97 -42.26
CA LYS A 789 -0.26 -17.23 -41.55
C LYS A 789 0.54 -15.94 -41.42
N VAL A 790 1.10 -15.73 -40.25
CA VAL A 790 1.97 -14.59 -39.96
C VAL A 790 3.34 -15.07 -39.56
N SER A 791 4.38 -14.46 -40.10
CA SER A 791 5.78 -14.71 -39.74
C SER A 791 6.54 -13.41 -39.47
N TRP A 792 7.62 -13.51 -38.71
CA TRP A 792 8.45 -12.38 -38.30
C TRP A 792 9.91 -12.82 -38.09
N GLU A 793 10.83 -11.88 -38.14
CA GLU A 793 12.21 -12.05 -37.70
C GLU A 793 12.33 -11.98 -36.16
N PRO A 794 13.30 -12.71 -35.57
CA PRO A 794 13.45 -12.79 -34.13
C PRO A 794 13.73 -11.42 -33.49
N ALA A 795 13.05 -11.15 -32.39
CA ALA A 795 13.39 -10.07 -31.47
C ALA A 795 14.76 -10.33 -30.79
N PRO A 796 15.56 -9.29 -30.49
CA PRO A 796 16.86 -9.45 -29.83
C PRO A 796 16.70 -9.93 -28.38
N GLY A 797 17.64 -10.75 -27.91
CA GLY A 797 17.64 -11.31 -26.55
C GLY A 797 16.99 -12.69 -26.43
N SER A 798 16.90 -13.21 -25.19
CA SER A 798 16.38 -14.56 -24.91
C SER A 798 14.85 -14.57 -24.80
N VAL A 799 14.16 -14.60 -25.94
CA VAL A 799 12.69 -14.65 -26.01
C VAL A 799 12.15 -15.99 -25.52
N GLN A 800 11.26 -15.99 -24.53
CA GLN A 800 10.61 -17.22 -24.04
C GLN A 800 9.43 -17.64 -24.93
N GLN A 801 8.68 -16.66 -25.42
CA GLN A 801 7.43 -16.87 -26.17
C GLN A 801 7.13 -15.65 -27.04
N TYR A 802 6.52 -15.84 -28.21
CA TYR A 802 5.90 -14.74 -28.96
C TYR A 802 4.39 -14.81 -28.79
N ARG A 803 3.77 -13.65 -28.56
CA ARG A 803 2.33 -13.48 -28.46
C ARG A 803 1.83 -12.71 -29.68
N VAL A 804 1.01 -13.37 -30.49
CA VAL A 804 0.36 -12.79 -31.67
C VAL A 804 -1.07 -12.47 -31.30
N SER A 805 -1.44 -11.21 -31.38
CA SER A 805 -2.79 -10.73 -31.12
C SER A 805 -3.40 -10.18 -32.40
N TYR A 806 -4.68 -10.44 -32.63
CA TYR A 806 -5.36 -10.05 -33.86
C TYR A 806 -6.82 -9.68 -33.62
N GLN A 807 -7.30 -8.65 -34.31
CA GLN A 807 -8.68 -8.16 -34.22
C GLN A 807 -9.18 -7.63 -35.59
N PRO A 808 -10.48 -7.73 -35.90
CA PRO A 808 -11.03 -7.09 -37.09
C PRO A 808 -10.82 -5.57 -37.04
N SER A 809 -10.34 -4.97 -38.14
CA SER A 809 -10.09 -3.52 -38.22
C SER A 809 -11.36 -2.66 -38.07
N ALA A 810 -12.55 -3.24 -38.31
CA ALA A 810 -13.85 -2.59 -38.09
C ALA A 810 -14.31 -2.62 -36.62
N GLY A 811 -13.56 -3.26 -35.72
CA GLY A 811 -13.89 -3.44 -34.30
C GLY A 811 -14.44 -4.83 -33.99
N GLY A 812 -14.02 -5.40 -32.85
CA GLY A 812 -14.42 -6.73 -32.39
C GLY A 812 -13.52 -7.26 -31.26
N PRO A 813 -13.81 -8.45 -30.69
CA PRO A 813 -13.00 -9.00 -29.61
C PRO A 813 -11.60 -9.39 -30.10
N ARG A 814 -10.57 -8.87 -29.42
CA ARG A 814 -9.15 -9.20 -29.66
C ARG A 814 -8.90 -10.66 -29.30
N LYS A 815 -8.37 -11.43 -30.25
CA LYS A 815 -7.96 -12.83 -30.05
C LYS A 815 -6.44 -12.93 -29.96
N GLU A 816 -5.93 -13.89 -29.19
CA GLU A 816 -4.50 -14.08 -28.97
C GLU A 816 -4.07 -15.52 -29.24
N VAL A 817 -2.91 -15.69 -29.87
CA VAL A 817 -2.22 -16.96 -30.10
C VAL A 817 -0.79 -16.82 -29.61
N SER A 818 -0.31 -17.83 -28.91
CA SER A 818 1.01 -17.83 -28.30
C SER A 818 1.87 -18.96 -28.86
N VAL A 819 3.09 -18.64 -29.29
CA VAL A 819 4.06 -19.61 -29.84
C VAL A 819 5.38 -19.57 -29.09
N LYS A 820 6.08 -20.70 -28.98
CA LYS A 820 7.37 -20.79 -28.26
C LYS A 820 8.40 -19.82 -28.84
N GLY A 821 9.35 -19.38 -28.02
CA GLY A 821 10.39 -18.40 -28.38
C GLY A 821 11.28 -18.77 -29.56
N ASP A 822 11.32 -20.05 -29.98
CA ASP A 822 12.05 -20.52 -31.16
C ASP A 822 11.20 -20.52 -32.44
N ASN A 823 9.88 -20.36 -32.33
CA ASN A 823 8.99 -20.27 -33.47
C ASN A 823 9.00 -18.84 -34.04
N ARG A 824 8.96 -18.73 -35.37
CA ARG A 824 8.97 -17.47 -36.12
C ARG A 824 7.69 -17.23 -36.92
N ALA A 825 6.68 -18.08 -36.71
CA ALA A 825 5.40 -18.00 -37.40
C ALA A 825 4.26 -18.51 -36.53
N ALA A 826 3.06 -17.99 -36.77
CA ALA A 826 1.81 -18.42 -36.16
C ALA A 826 0.71 -18.53 -37.23
N LEU A 827 -0.16 -19.52 -37.08
CA LEU A 827 -1.33 -19.72 -37.92
C LEU A 827 -2.57 -19.17 -37.21
N LEU A 828 -3.21 -18.17 -37.81
CA LEU A 828 -4.45 -17.58 -37.33
C LEU A 828 -5.63 -18.33 -37.98
N LYS A 829 -6.54 -18.87 -37.17
CA LYS A 829 -7.69 -19.68 -37.61
C LYS A 829 -9.01 -19.04 -37.16
N ASN A 830 -10.12 -19.47 -37.78
CA ASN A 830 -11.48 -19.02 -37.47
C ASN A 830 -11.64 -17.50 -37.64
N LEU A 831 -11.09 -16.99 -38.73
CA LEU A 831 -11.21 -15.61 -39.17
C LEU A 831 -12.46 -15.43 -40.04
N GLN A 832 -13.01 -14.23 -40.07
CA GLN A 832 -14.15 -13.85 -40.90
C GLN A 832 -13.67 -13.67 -42.35
N PRO A 833 -14.39 -14.18 -43.36
CA PRO A 833 -14.05 -13.96 -44.78
C PRO A 833 -14.09 -12.48 -45.17
N GLY A 834 -13.26 -12.08 -46.15
CA GLY A 834 -13.22 -10.71 -46.70
C GLY A 834 -12.93 -9.61 -45.67
N THR A 835 -12.32 -9.95 -44.53
CA THR A 835 -12.18 -9.06 -43.38
C THR A 835 -10.71 -8.71 -43.15
N GLN A 836 -10.42 -7.42 -43.03
CA GLN A 836 -9.09 -6.94 -42.64
C GLN A 836 -8.89 -7.09 -41.13
N TYR A 837 -7.75 -7.63 -40.75
CA TYR A 837 -7.32 -7.82 -39.37
C TYR A 837 -6.09 -6.96 -39.07
N GLU A 838 -6.12 -6.28 -37.93
CA GLU A 838 -4.93 -5.69 -37.30
C GLU A 838 -4.23 -6.78 -36.49
N ILE A 839 -2.93 -6.98 -36.75
CA ILE A 839 -2.12 -8.02 -36.15
C ILE A 839 -0.96 -7.36 -35.40
N SER A 840 -0.70 -7.83 -34.19
CA SER A 840 0.33 -7.29 -33.31
C SER A 840 1.08 -8.44 -32.66
N VAL A 841 2.40 -8.51 -32.90
CA VAL A 841 3.30 -9.55 -32.40
C VAL A 841 4.24 -8.99 -31.35
N SER A 842 4.15 -9.49 -30.11
CA SER A 842 5.03 -9.09 -29.01
C SER A 842 5.91 -10.25 -28.57
N ALA A 843 7.19 -9.99 -28.32
CA ALA A 843 8.09 -10.95 -27.68
C ALA A 843 7.87 -10.92 -26.16
N ARG A 844 7.78 -12.09 -25.52
CA ARG A 844 7.70 -12.25 -24.06
C ARG A 844 9.05 -12.70 -23.54
N TYR A 845 9.61 -11.88 -22.67
CA TYR A 845 10.85 -12.11 -21.93
C TYR A 845 10.53 -12.48 -20.48
N PRO A 846 11.50 -12.97 -19.68
CA PRO A 846 11.29 -13.27 -18.27
C PRO A 846 10.71 -12.06 -17.49
N SER A 847 11.11 -10.83 -17.85
CA SER A 847 10.66 -9.61 -17.15
C SER A 847 9.39 -8.94 -17.75
N GLY A 848 8.70 -9.61 -18.69
CA GLY A 848 7.46 -9.12 -19.27
C GLY A 848 7.45 -9.08 -20.80
N MET A 849 6.44 -8.43 -21.39
CA MET A 849 6.34 -8.28 -22.85
C MET A 849 7.17 -7.09 -23.33
N GLY A 850 7.88 -7.29 -24.44
CA GLY A 850 8.50 -6.21 -25.20
C GLY A 850 7.53 -5.57 -26.20
N ASP A 851 8.02 -4.54 -26.89
CA ASP A 851 7.22 -3.77 -27.83
C ASP A 851 6.63 -4.63 -28.96
N ALA A 852 5.45 -4.22 -29.41
CA ALA A 852 4.71 -4.97 -30.41
C ALA A 852 5.12 -4.56 -31.84
N LEU A 853 5.37 -5.56 -32.68
CA LEU A 853 5.45 -5.38 -34.12
C LEU A 853 4.04 -5.42 -34.71
N GLU A 854 3.60 -4.31 -35.31
CA GLU A 854 2.28 -4.18 -35.91
C GLU A 854 2.29 -4.52 -37.41
N GLY A 855 1.17 -5.07 -37.89
CA GLY A 855 0.89 -5.16 -39.31
C GLY A 855 -0.55 -5.56 -39.59
N ARG A 856 -0.88 -5.75 -40.86
CA ARG A 856 -2.25 -5.95 -41.32
C ARG A 856 -2.32 -7.15 -42.26
N GLY A 857 -3.40 -7.93 -42.16
CA GLY A 857 -3.69 -9.04 -43.07
C GLY A 857 -5.17 -9.09 -43.41
N THR A 858 -5.54 -9.44 -44.64
CA THR A 858 -6.93 -9.51 -45.09
C THR A 858 -7.25 -10.92 -45.53
N THR A 859 -8.29 -11.53 -44.97
CA THR A 859 -8.79 -12.84 -45.41
C THR A 859 -9.44 -12.75 -46.79
N LEU A 860 -9.39 -13.83 -47.56
CA LEU A 860 -10.07 -13.89 -48.87
C LEU A 860 -11.60 -13.95 -48.71
N GLU A 861 -12.35 -13.58 -49.75
CA GLU A 861 -13.81 -13.72 -49.75
C GLU A 861 -14.25 -15.19 -49.88
N GLU A 862 -15.36 -15.55 -49.23
CA GLU A 862 -15.91 -16.91 -49.29
C GLU A 862 -16.76 -17.08 -50.56
N VAL A 863 -16.32 -17.96 -51.46
CA VAL A 863 -17.04 -18.32 -52.71
C VAL A 863 -17.68 -19.69 -52.53
N ALA A 864 -19.01 -19.77 -52.49
CA ALA A 864 -19.75 -21.03 -52.36
C ALA A 864 -21.05 -21.02 -53.19
N PRO A 865 -21.60 -22.18 -53.59
CA PRO A 865 -22.88 -22.24 -54.29
C PRO A 865 -24.07 -21.89 -53.38
N PRO A 866 -25.19 -21.40 -53.94
CA PRO A 866 -26.45 -21.31 -53.19
C PRO A 866 -26.88 -22.70 -52.71
N LYS A 867 -27.74 -22.76 -51.70
CA LYS A 867 -28.15 -24.03 -51.06
C LYS A 867 -29.67 -24.21 -51.14
N ASN A 868 -30.16 -25.43 -50.94
CA ASN A 868 -31.60 -25.73 -50.77
C ASN A 868 -32.52 -25.22 -51.91
N LEU A 869 -32.34 -25.71 -53.14
CA LEU A 869 -33.26 -25.41 -54.22
C LEU A 869 -34.59 -26.15 -54.00
N VAL A 870 -35.68 -25.40 -53.90
CA VAL A 870 -37.05 -25.88 -53.72
C VAL A 870 -37.91 -25.35 -54.87
N THR A 871 -38.81 -26.17 -55.39
CA THR A 871 -39.79 -25.79 -56.41
C THR A 871 -41.20 -25.78 -55.83
N SER A 872 -41.99 -24.77 -56.19
CA SER A 872 -43.37 -24.57 -55.71
C SER A 872 -44.26 -23.99 -56.82
N ASP A 873 -45.56 -23.88 -56.56
CA ASP A 873 -46.52 -23.20 -57.45
C ASP A 873 -46.53 -23.76 -58.89
N VAL A 874 -46.48 -25.09 -59.00
CA VAL A 874 -46.41 -25.80 -60.29
C VAL A 874 -47.75 -25.71 -61.03
N THR A 875 -47.71 -25.16 -62.23
CA THR A 875 -48.82 -25.10 -63.18
C THR A 875 -48.54 -25.94 -64.43
N GLU A 876 -49.45 -25.91 -65.41
CA GLU A 876 -49.21 -26.57 -66.71
C GLU A 876 -48.09 -25.90 -67.52
N SER A 877 -47.70 -24.66 -67.20
CA SER A 877 -46.71 -23.90 -67.99
C SER A 877 -45.72 -23.07 -67.17
N SER A 878 -45.71 -23.22 -65.85
CA SER A 878 -44.78 -22.51 -64.98
C SER A 878 -44.54 -23.25 -63.66
N PHE A 879 -43.43 -22.94 -63.00
CA PHE A 879 -43.24 -23.21 -61.57
C PHE A 879 -42.26 -22.22 -60.96
N LYS A 880 -42.37 -21.98 -59.66
CA LYS A 880 -41.47 -21.14 -58.89
C LYS A 880 -40.27 -21.94 -58.40
N ALA A 881 -39.07 -21.38 -58.53
CA ALA A 881 -37.83 -21.92 -57.98
C ALA A 881 -37.30 -20.97 -56.89
N SER A 882 -37.03 -21.49 -55.70
CA SER A 882 -36.50 -20.74 -54.56
C SER A 882 -35.27 -21.44 -53.97
N TRP A 883 -34.30 -20.68 -53.47
CA TRP A 883 -33.07 -21.19 -52.89
C TRP A 883 -32.65 -20.39 -51.67
N THR A 884 -31.71 -20.90 -50.89
CA THR A 884 -31.02 -20.17 -49.82
C THR A 884 -29.85 -19.39 -50.43
N ALA A 885 -29.73 -18.11 -50.06
CA ALA A 885 -28.66 -17.23 -50.51
C ALA A 885 -27.27 -17.85 -50.30
N ALA A 886 -26.39 -17.69 -51.30
CA ALA A 886 -25.00 -18.09 -51.21
C ALA A 886 -24.23 -17.12 -50.29
N PRO A 887 -23.28 -17.59 -49.48
CA PRO A 887 -22.48 -16.74 -48.60
C PRO A 887 -21.54 -15.84 -49.42
N GLY A 888 -21.25 -14.64 -48.92
CA GLY A 888 -20.42 -13.63 -49.60
C GLY A 888 -21.22 -12.57 -50.38
N ASN A 889 -20.53 -11.61 -51.00
CA ASN A 889 -21.15 -10.52 -51.74
C ASN A 889 -21.57 -10.96 -53.16
N VAL A 890 -22.66 -11.71 -53.27
CA VAL A 890 -23.21 -12.17 -54.54
C VAL A 890 -23.75 -10.97 -55.33
N LYS A 891 -23.29 -10.77 -56.56
CA LYS A 891 -23.79 -9.67 -57.41
C LYS A 891 -25.13 -10.01 -58.06
N MET A 892 -25.29 -11.26 -58.50
CA MET A 892 -26.50 -11.77 -59.16
C MET A 892 -26.53 -13.31 -59.13
N TYR A 893 -27.73 -13.89 -59.24
CA TYR A 893 -27.91 -15.32 -59.52
C TYR A 893 -28.31 -15.54 -60.98
N GLN A 894 -27.72 -16.53 -61.62
CA GLN A 894 -28.09 -17.00 -62.96
C GLN A 894 -28.82 -18.34 -62.84
N ILE A 895 -30.09 -18.38 -63.24
CA ILE A 895 -30.98 -19.54 -63.22
C ILE A 895 -31.11 -20.06 -64.65
N ARG A 896 -30.79 -21.33 -64.89
CA ARG A 896 -30.97 -22.00 -66.18
C ARG A 896 -31.90 -23.18 -66.03
N TRP A 897 -32.75 -23.45 -67.01
CA TRP A 897 -33.58 -24.64 -67.05
C TRP A 897 -33.54 -25.31 -68.43
N LYS A 898 -33.67 -26.65 -68.45
CA LYS A 898 -33.78 -27.43 -69.68
C LYS A 898 -34.77 -28.57 -69.52
N SER A 899 -35.60 -28.78 -70.53
CA SER A 899 -36.47 -29.95 -70.66
C SER A 899 -35.61 -31.21 -70.81
N LEU A 900 -35.99 -32.30 -70.14
CA LEU A 900 -35.36 -33.61 -70.37
C LEU A 900 -36.05 -34.42 -71.48
N PHE A 901 -37.15 -33.90 -72.04
CA PHE A 901 -37.91 -34.57 -73.11
C PHE A 901 -37.75 -33.90 -74.49
N SER A 902 -37.48 -32.60 -74.53
CA SER A 902 -37.32 -31.80 -75.75
C SER A 902 -36.04 -30.96 -75.69
N ALA A 903 -35.71 -30.26 -76.78
CA ALA A 903 -34.59 -29.32 -76.82
C ALA A 903 -34.89 -27.97 -76.12
N GLU A 904 -36.04 -27.85 -75.45
CA GLU A 904 -36.48 -26.63 -74.79
C GLU A 904 -35.58 -26.28 -73.60
N ALA A 905 -35.07 -25.05 -73.54
CA ALA A 905 -34.24 -24.55 -72.46
C ALA A 905 -34.38 -23.03 -72.32
N GLY A 906 -34.06 -22.49 -71.14
CA GLY A 906 -34.08 -21.07 -70.85
C GLY A 906 -33.05 -20.66 -69.80
N ASP A 907 -32.81 -19.34 -69.70
CA ASP A 907 -31.92 -18.70 -68.75
C ASP A 907 -32.59 -17.41 -68.23
N LYS A 908 -32.43 -17.11 -66.94
CA LYS A 908 -32.94 -15.91 -66.27
C LYS A 908 -31.97 -15.49 -65.19
N THR A 909 -31.70 -14.19 -65.10
CA THR A 909 -30.83 -13.62 -64.06
C THR A 909 -31.63 -12.76 -63.09
N VAL A 910 -31.33 -12.89 -61.79
CA VAL A 910 -31.92 -12.06 -60.72
C VAL A 910 -30.82 -11.37 -59.91
N PRO A 911 -31.08 -10.19 -59.32
CA PRO A 911 -30.18 -9.51 -58.39
C PRO A 911 -29.70 -10.40 -57.24
N GLY A 912 -28.52 -10.11 -56.68
CA GLY A 912 -27.89 -10.94 -55.64
C GLY A 912 -28.63 -10.99 -54.29
N ASP A 913 -29.57 -10.07 -54.07
CA ASP A 913 -30.50 -10.01 -52.93
C ASP A 913 -31.78 -10.81 -53.17
N GLU A 914 -32.07 -11.23 -54.41
CA GLU A 914 -33.21 -12.10 -54.73
C GLU A 914 -32.82 -13.58 -54.62
N THR A 915 -33.70 -14.37 -53.99
CA THR A 915 -33.48 -15.81 -53.71
C THR A 915 -34.58 -16.70 -54.26
N GLU A 916 -35.46 -16.15 -55.10
CA GLU A 916 -36.54 -16.87 -55.74
C GLU A 916 -36.89 -16.27 -57.10
N THR A 917 -37.42 -17.10 -58.01
CA THR A 917 -37.92 -16.64 -59.30
C THR A 917 -38.95 -17.59 -59.90
N VAL A 918 -39.87 -17.07 -60.70
CA VAL A 918 -40.84 -17.87 -61.46
C VAL A 918 -40.30 -18.18 -62.85
N LEU A 919 -40.36 -19.46 -63.23
CA LEU A 919 -40.04 -19.96 -64.57
C LEU A 919 -41.35 -20.15 -65.34
N GLU A 920 -41.53 -19.43 -66.44
CA GLU A 920 -42.77 -19.38 -67.22
C GLU A 920 -42.54 -19.84 -68.67
N GLY A 921 -43.62 -20.18 -69.39
CA GLY A 921 -43.56 -20.60 -70.79
C GLY A 921 -43.13 -22.05 -70.99
N LEU A 922 -43.33 -22.89 -69.98
CA LEU A 922 -42.97 -24.30 -69.98
C LEU A 922 -44.05 -25.16 -70.66
N SER A 923 -43.65 -26.29 -71.22
CA SER A 923 -44.53 -27.31 -71.80
C SER A 923 -45.23 -28.12 -70.70
N PRO A 924 -46.54 -28.45 -70.81
CA PRO A 924 -47.25 -29.32 -69.85
C PRO A 924 -46.69 -30.75 -69.75
N GLU A 925 -46.88 -31.40 -68.60
CA GLU A 925 -46.34 -32.75 -68.26
C GLU A 925 -44.85 -32.98 -68.62
N THR A 926 -44.04 -31.92 -68.58
CA THR A 926 -42.63 -31.95 -69.01
C THR A 926 -41.71 -31.75 -67.82
N ILE A 927 -40.71 -32.62 -67.69
CA ILE A 927 -39.71 -32.53 -66.62
C ILE A 927 -38.57 -31.59 -67.02
N TYR A 928 -38.31 -30.59 -66.19
CA TYR A 928 -37.23 -29.62 -66.35
C TYR A 928 -36.16 -29.82 -65.29
N GLN A 929 -34.89 -29.74 -65.71
CA GLN A 929 -33.76 -29.59 -64.80
C GLN A 929 -33.41 -28.12 -64.67
N VAL A 930 -33.43 -27.59 -63.44
CA VAL A 930 -33.08 -26.21 -63.10
C VAL A 930 -31.70 -26.17 -62.45
N SER A 931 -30.90 -25.16 -62.78
CA SER A 931 -29.61 -24.89 -62.15
C SER A 931 -29.47 -23.42 -61.76
N VAL A 932 -29.11 -23.14 -60.51
CA VAL A 932 -28.87 -21.78 -59.98
C VAL A 932 -27.38 -21.58 -59.71
N ILE A 933 -26.79 -20.51 -60.26
CA ILE A 933 -25.36 -20.18 -60.17
C ILE A 933 -25.23 -18.79 -59.52
N ALA A 934 -24.55 -18.68 -58.38
CA ALA A 934 -24.19 -17.38 -57.81
C ALA A 934 -22.97 -16.79 -58.55
N LYS A 935 -23.09 -15.53 -58.96
CA LYS A 935 -22.04 -14.75 -59.64
C LYS A 935 -21.37 -13.80 -58.65
N TYR A 936 -20.07 -13.99 -58.43
CA TYR A 936 -19.23 -13.09 -57.64
C TYR A 936 -18.30 -12.29 -58.55
N GLU A 937 -17.66 -11.24 -58.02
CA GLU A 937 -16.87 -10.28 -58.80
C GLU A 937 -15.67 -10.91 -59.55
N GLN A 938 -15.08 -11.96 -58.98
CA GLN A 938 -13.89 -12.62 -59.52
C GLN A 938 -14.17 -14.03 -60.10
N ARG A 939 -15.20 -14.72 -59.61
CA ARG A 939 -15.46 -16.13 -59.96
C ARG A 939 -16.92 -16.54 -59.75
N ASP A 940 -17.42 -17.39 -60.64
CA ASP A 940 -18.72 -18.05 -60.48
C ASP A 940 -18.65 -19.21 -59.48
N SER A 941 -19.74 -19.44 -58.75
CA SER A 941 -19.93 -20.67 -57.97
C SER A 941 -20.29 -21.88 -58.84
N GLU A 942 -20.16 -23.07 -58.26
CA GLU A 942 -20.71 -24.30 -58.86
C GLU A 942 -22.26 -24.25 -58.93
N PRO A 943 -22.91 -24.89 -59.92
CA PRO A 943 -24.37 -24.84 -60.07
C PRO A 943 -25.10 -25.68 -59.02
N LEU A 944 -26.10 -25.10 -58.35
CA LEU A 944 -27.09 -25.82 -57.54
C LEU A 944 -28.20 -26.38 -58.46
N ILE A 945 -28.37 -27.71 -58.52
CA ILE A 945 -29.26 -28.37 -59.48
C ILE A 945 -30.52 -28.94 -58.80
N GLY A 946 -31.68 -28.80 -59.44
CA GLY A 946 -32.97 -29.39 -59.05
C GLY A 946 -33.80 -29.81 -60.27
N GLN A 947 -34.90 -30.54 -60.06
CA GLN A 947 -35.82 -30.96 -61.13
C GLN A 947 -37.27 -30.76 -60.71
N GLU A 948 -38.13 -30.41 -61.66
CA GLU A 948 -39.59 -30.30 -61.46
C GLU A 948 -40.35 -30.71 -62.72
N THR A 949 -41.57 -31.23 -62.57
CA THR A 949 -42.44 -31.62 -63.70
C THR A 949 -43.71 -30.76 -63.71
N THR A 950 -43.96 -30.06 -64.81
CA THR A 950 -45.19 -29.26 -65.00
C THR A 950 -46.45 -30.13 -64.97
N ASP A 951 -47.59 -29.54 -64.61
CA ASP A 951 -48.86 -30.27 -64.46
C ASP A 951 -49.52 -30.60 -65.83
N ALA A 952 -50.50 -31.51 -65.80
CA ALA A 952 -51.28 -31.89 -66.97
C ALA A 952 -52.31 -30.82 -67.36
N SER A 953 -52.46 -30.60 -68.67
CA SER A 953 -53.47 -29.67 -69.19
C SER A 953 -54.89 -30.17 -68.95
N ALA A 954 -55.87 -29.27 -69.01
CA ALA A 954 -57.29 -29.61 -68.80
C ALA A 954 -57.77 -30.74 -69.75
N ALA A 955 -57.34 -30.73 -71.02
CA ALA A 955 -57.62 -31.79 -72.00
C ALA A 955 -56.82 -33.08 -71.76
N GLY A 956 -55.69 -33.00 -71.03
CA GLY A 956 -54.87 -34.13 -70.61
C GLY A 956 -55.38 -34.81 -69.33
N LYS A 957 -56.40 -34.26 -68.67
CA LYS A 957 -57.01 -34.79 -67.43
C LYS A 957 -58.32 -35.55 -67.66
N SER A 958 -58.94 -35.45 -68.84
CA SER A 958 -60.25 -36.05 -69.15
C SER A 958 -60.18 -37.23 -70.15
N LEU A 959 -61.24 -38.05 -70.18
CA LEU A 959 -61.50 -39.08 -71.19
C LEU A 959 -62.97 -39.03 -71.67
N ALA A 960 -63.27 -39.60 -72.83
CA ALA A 960 -64.61 -39.67 -73.42
C ALA A 960 -65.13 -41.12 -73.53
N VAL A 961 -66.45 -41.30 -73.43
CA VAL A 961 -67.15 -42.59 -73.56
C VAL A 961 -68.15 -42.55 -74.72
N SER A 962 -68.27 -43.64 -75.47
CA SER A 962 -69.21 -43.80 -76.59
C SER A 962 -69.53 -45.27 -76.91
N GLU A 963 -70.47 -45.54 -77.83
CA GLU A 963 -70.86 -46.89 -78.28
C GLU A 963 -71.38 -47.80 -77.15
N GLU A 964 -72.27 -47.27 -76.31
CA GLU A 964 -72.87 -47.97 -75.17
C GLU A 964 -73.88 -49.03 -75.60
N THR A 965 -73.72 -50.23 -75.08
CA THR A 965 -74.71 -51.31 -75.18
C THR A 965 -75.16 -51.73 -73.78
N GLU A 966 -76.05 -52.71 -73.68
CA GLU A 966 -76.41 -53.33 -72.40
C GLU A 966 -75.18 -53.94 -71.67
N ARG A 967 -74.07 -54.23 -72.37
CA ARG A 967 -72.89 -54.93 -71.79
C ARG A 967 -71.51 -54.44 -72.22
N SER A 968 -71.39 -53.31 -72.92
CA SER A 968 -70.10 -52.76 -73.36
C SER A 968 -70.15 -51.24 -73.59
N MET A 969 -68.98 -50.59 -73.57
CA MET A 969 -68.78 -49.19 -73.97
C MET A 969 -67.33 -48.97 -74.44
N ARG A 970 -67.09 -47.97 -75.30
CA ARG A 970 -65.77 -47.54 -75.77
C ARG A 970 -65.28 -46.34 -74.96
N VAL A 971 -63.98 -46.30 -74.67
CA VAL A 971 -63.30 -45.23 -73.91
C VAL A 971 -62.14 -44.67 -74.74
N SER A 972 -62.03 -43.34 -74.87
CA SER A 972 -60.95 -42.64 -75.61
C SER A 972 -60.36 -41.47 -74.80
N TRP A 973 -59.07 -41.16 -75.00
CA TRP A 973 -58.34 -40.12 -74.25
C TRP A 973 -57.23 -39.45 -75.08
N THR A 974 -56.75 -38.29 -74.62
CA THR A 974 -55.61 -37.58 -75.19
C THR A 974 -54.29 -38.31 -74.84
N PRO A 975 -53.43 -38.65 -75.82
CA PRO A 975 -52.11 -39.23 -75.57
C PRO A 975 -51.26 -38.37 -74.62
N ALA A 976 -50.41 -39.02 -73.83
CA ALA A 976 -49.53 -38.38 -72.86
C ALA A 976 -48.16 -38.14 -73.52
N PRO A 977 -47.47 -37.03 -73.22
CA PRO A 977 -46.25 -36.66 -73.92
C PRO A 977 -45.07 -37.59 -73.62
N GLY A 978 -44.19 -37.78 -74.61
CA GLY A 978 -43.03 -38.67 -74.50
C GLY A 978 -43.34 -40.15 -74.76
N LYS A 979 -42.34 -41.01 -74.54
CA LYS A 979 -42.43 -42.44 -74.86
C LYS A 979 -43.12 -43.22 -73.74
N VAL A 980 -44.45 -43.25 -73.77
CA VAL A 980 -45.29 -44.06 -72.86
C VAL A 980 -45.02 -45.55 -73.10
N ALA A 981 -44.72 -46.31 -72.04
CA ALA A 981 -44.50 -47.75 -72.15
C ALA A 981 -45.82 -48.52 -72.34
N HIS A 982 -46.85 -48.15 -71.58
CA HIS A 982 -48.23 -48.61 -71.74
C HIS A 982 -49.17 -47.72 -70.92
N TYR A 983 -50.47 -47.75 -71.23
CA TYR A 983 -51.52 -47.18 -70.38
C TYR A 983 -52.11 -48.25 -69.46
N ARG A 984 -52.48 -47.85 -68.24
CA ARG A 984 -53.24 -48.67 -67.29
C ARG A 984 -54.62 -48.04 -67.14
N LEU A 985 -55.66 -48.70 -67.65
CA LEU A 985 -57.05 -48.31 -67.45
C LEU A 985 -57.62 -49.05 -66.24
N LYS A 986 -58.25 -48.32 -65.34
CA LYS A 986 -58.92 -48.77 -64.11
C LYS A 986 -60.41 -48.43 -64.22
N TYR A 987 -61.31 -49.36 -63.92
CA TYR A 987 -62.75 -49.08 -63.88
C TYR A 987 -63.51 -49.85 -62.80
N SER A 988 -64.57 -49.24 -62.25
CA SER A 988 -65.44 -49.87 -61.24
C SER A 988 -66.89 -49.36 -61.33
N PRO A 989 -67.90 -50.17 -61.00
CA PRO A 989 -69.28 -49.69 -60.86
C PRO A 989 -69.40 -48.69 -59.72
N ILE A 990 -70.12 -47.59 -59.93
CA ILE A 990 -70.34 -46.56 -58.89
C ILE A 990 -71.15 -47.12 -57.70
N GLY A 991 -72.08 -48.04 -57.95
CA GLY A 991 -72.91 -48.69 -56.93
C GLY A 991 -72.19 -49.70 -56.01
N GLY A 992 -70.87 -49.83 -56.13
CA GLY A 992 -70.06 -50.76 -55.34
C GLY A 992 -69.84 -52.10 -56.04
N GLY A 993 -68.58 -52.40 -56.36
CA GLY A 993 -68.15 -53.63 -57.02
C GLY A 993 -66.63 -53.72 -57.12
N LYS A 994 -66.11 -54.88 -57.54
CA LYS A 994 -64.67 -55.10 -57.68
C LYS A 994 -64.10 -54.23 -58.79
N GLU A 995 -62.99 -53.56 -58.48
CA GLU A 995 -62.26 -52.74 -59.42
C GLU A 995 -61.49 -53.60 -60.45
N MET A 996 -61.59 -53.21 -61.71
CA MET A 996 -61.05 -53.96 -62.84
C MET A 996 -59.96 -53.14 -63.53
N PHE A 997 -58.94 -53.83 -64.04
CA PHE A 997 -57.80 -53.21 -64.71
C PHE A 997 -57.62 -53.76 -66.12
N LEU A 998 -57.25 -52.87 -67.05
CA LEU A 998 -56.89 -53.20 -68.42
C LEU A 998 -55.55 -52.55 -68.77
N LYS A 999 -54.61 -53.35 -69.26
CA LYS A 999 -53.34 -52.86 -69.82
C LYS A 999 -53.55 -52.53 -71.29
N VAL A 1000 -53.32 -51.28 -71.67
CA VAL A 1000 -53.50 -50.77 -73.02
C VAL A 1000 -52.13 -50.38 -73.60
N PRO A 1001 -51.79 -50.70 -74.86
CA PRO A 1001 -50.51 -50.33 -75.47
C PRO A 1001 -50.25 -48.82 -75.42
N GLY A 1002 -48.99 -48.41 -75.25
CA GLY A 1002 -48.62 -46.99 -75.11
C GLY A 1002 -48.85 -46.14 -76.38
N THR A 1003 -49.09 -46.80 -77.52
CA THR A 1003 -49.44 -46.16 -78.80
C THR A 1003 -50.95 -45.99 -79.00
N SER A 1004 -51.77 -46.50 -78.09
CA SER A 1004 -53.23 -46.48 -78.22
C SER A 1004 -53.85 -45.35 -77.39
N SER A 1005 -54.82 -44.65 -77.97
CA SER A 1005 -55.60 -43.56 -77.35
C SER A 1005 -57.07 -43.93 -77.11
N SER A 1006 -57.46 -45.19 -77.35
CA SER A 1006 -58.79 -45.71 -77.03
C SER A 1006 -58.79 -47.21 -76.79
N THR A 1007 -59.83 -47.71 -76.11
CA THR A 1007 -60.08 -49.15 -75.88
C THR A 1007 -61.58 -49.42 -75.65
N VAL A 1008 -62.02 -50.68 -75.79
CA VAL A 1008 -63.42 -51.09 -75.57
C VAL A 1008 -63.52 -51.92 -74.28
N MET A 1009 -64.37 -51.46 -73.36
CA MET A 1009 -64.76 -52.17 -72.15
C MET A 1009 -65.91 -53.13 -72.46
N LYS A 1010 -65.76 -54.41 -72.11
CA LYS A 1010 -66.73 -55.48 -72.41
C LYS A 1010 -67.16 -56.21 -71.14
N ARG A 1011 -68.30 -56.91 -71.21
CA ARG A 1011 -68.89 -57.70 -70.11
C ARG A 1011 -69.34 -56.84 -68.90
N LEU A 1012 -69.92 -55.69 -69.20
CA LEU A 1012 -70.49 -54.77 -68.22
C LEU A 1012 -71.93 -55.20 -67.86
N GLN A 1013 -72.43 -54.73 -66.72
CA GLN A 1013 -73.81 -54.96 -66.28
C GLN A 1013 -74.75 -53.94 -66.93
N PRO A 1014 -75.97 -54.31 -67.37
CA PRO A 1014 -76.96 -53.38 -67.91
C PRO A 1014 -77.33 -52.29 -66.89
N THR A 1015 -77.78 -51.13 -67.37
CA THR A 1015 -78.19 -49.97 -66.53
C THR A 1015 -77.20 -49.59 -65.41
N THR A 1016 -75.90 -49.87 -65.57
CA THR A 1016 -74.88 -49.64 -64.55
C THR A 1016 -73.86 -48.59 -64.98
N THR A 1017 -73.60 -47.62 -64.11
CA THR A 1017 -72.60 -46.54 -64.32
C THR A 1017 -71.24 -46.94 -63.78
N TYR A 1018 -70.18 -46.75 -64.56
CA TYR A 1018 -68.79 -47.05 -64.22
C TYR A 1018 -67.93 -45.78 -64.14
N THR A 1019 -67.08 -45.68 -63.11
CA THR A 1019 -65.98 -44.71 -63.04
C THR A 1019 -64.76 -45.28 -63.74
N ILE A 1020 -64.10 -44.48 -64.58
CA ILE A 1020 -63.00 -44.91 -65.44
C ILE A 1020 -61.80 -43.98 -65.23
N THR A 1021 -60.60 -44.55 -65.12
CA THR A 1021 -59.33 -43.81 -64.97
C THR A 1021 -58.26 -44.43 -65.85
N VAL A 1022 -57.48 -43.62 -66.57
CA VAL A 1022 -56.40 -44.07 -67.47
C VAL A 1022 -55.09 -43.41 -67.09
N ASN A 1023 -54.08 -44.20 -66.74
CA ASN A 1023 -52.78 -43.72 -66.29
C ASN A 1023 -51.68 -44.07 -67.32
N PRO A 1024 -50.89 -43.10 -67.83
CA PRO A 1024 -49.71 -43.39 -68.64
C PRO A 1024 -48.57 -43.93 -67.77
N ILE A 1025 -47.97 -45.05 -68.15
CA ILE A 1025 -46.83 -45.64 -67.46
C ILE A 1025 -45.57 -45.39 -68.28
N TYR A 1026 -44.61 -44.66 -67.73
CA TYR A 1026 -43.29 -44.42 -68.31
C TYR A 1026 -42.24 -45.34 -67.68
N LYS A 1027 -41.04 -45.42 -68.28
CA LYS A 1027 -39.91 -46.17 -67.71
C LYS A 1027 -39.50 -45.70 -66.30
N ARG A 1028 -39.73 -44.42 -65.99
CA ARG A 1028 -39.33 -43.76 -64.73
C ARG A 1028 -40.46 -43.63 -63.70
N GLY A 1029 -41.69 -44.02 -64.03
CA GLY A 1029 -42.82 -43.90 -63.11
C GLY A 1029 -44.17 -43.73 -63.82
N GLU A 1030 -45.20 -43.59 -63.00
CA GLU A 1030 -46.59 -43.36 -63.43
C GLU A 1030 -46.84 -41.86 -63.65
N GLY A 1031 -47.37 -41.49 -64.82
CA GLY A 1031 -47.75 -40.12 -65.14
C GLY A 1031 -49.17 -39.77 -64.65
N LYS A 1032 -49.61 -38.55 -64.94
CA LYS A 1032 -50.90 -38.02 -64.44
C LYS A 1032 -52.10 -38.74 -65.08
N ALA A 1033 -53.16 -38.97 -64.31
CA ALA A 1033 -54.32 -39.76 -64.74
C ALA A 1033 -55.34 -38.98 -65.58
N ARG A 1034 -56.03 -39.68 -66.49
CA ARG A 1034 -57.20 -39.20 -67.26
C ARG A 1034 -58.47 -39.83 -66.69
N GLN A 1035 -59.53 -39.08 -66.42
CA GLN A 1035 -60.72 -39.60 -65.71
C GLN A 1035 -62.06 -39.29 -66.42
N GLY A 1036 -63.06 -40.17 -66.24
CA GLY A 1036 -64.41 -40.01 -66.78
C GLY A 1036 -65.40 -41.11 -66.31
N VAL A 1037 -66.66 -41.02 -66.73
CA VAL A 1037 -67.75 -41.95 -66.35
C VAL A 1037 -68.58 -42.41 -67.56
N GLY A 1038 -69.19 -43.60 -67.51
CA GLY A 1038 -70.06 -44.12 -68.58
C GLY A 1038 -71.13 -45.12 -68.08
N THR A 1039 -72.30 -45.17 -68.73
CA THR A 1039 -73.50 -45.95 -68.30
C THR A 1039 -74.04 -46.85 -69.43
N THR A 1040 -74.38 -48.10 -69.14
CA THR A 1040 -74.99 -49.07 -70.10
C THR A 1040 -76.54 -48.97 -70.19
N LEU A 1041 -77.18 -49.48 -71.26
CA LEU A 1041 -78.64 -49.35 -71.54
C LEU A 1041 -79.57 -50.40 -70.83
N SER A 1042 -80.92 -50.21 -70.90
CA SER A 1042 -82.00 -50.97 -70.20
C SER A 1042 -82.67 -52.10 -71.04
N PRO A 1043 -83.22 -53.18 -70.43
CA PRO A 1043 -83.78 -54.34 -71.16
C PRO A 1043 -85.30 -54.34 -71.51
N TYR A 1044 -86.19 -53.49 -70.97
CA TYR A 1044 -87.67 -53.56 -71.18
C TYR A 1044 -88.21 -52.66 -72.32
N LYS A 1045 -89.25 -53.07 -73.09
CA LYS A 1045 -89.78 -52.37 -74.30
C LYS A 1045 -91.31 -52.13 -74.29
N ALA A 1046 -91.78 -51.08 -74.97
CA ALA A 1046 -93.17 -50.56 -74.95
C ALA A 1046 -94.19 -51.25 -75.89
N PRO A 1047 -95.54 -51.07 -75.68
CA PRO A 1047 -96.60 -51.45 -76.63
C PRO A 1047 -96.48 -50.72 -77.97
N ARG A 1048 -97.23 -51.15 -79.00
CA ARG A 1048 -97.12 -50.60 -80.36
C ARG A 1048 -98.48 -50.19 -80.94
N ASN A 1049 -98.47 -49.32 -81.94
CA ASN A 1049 -99.61 -48.98 -82.83
C ASN A 1049 -100.94 -48.61 -82.13
N LEU A 1050 -100.99 -47.47 -81.43
CA LEU A 1050 -102.22 -46.99 -80.79
C LEU A 1050 -103.16 -46.29 -81.79
N GLN A 1051 -104.47 -46.57 -81.72
CA GLN A 1051 -105.54 -46.03 -82.57
C GLN A 1051 -106.79 -45.65 -81.76
N THR A 1052 -107.53 -44.64 -82.22
CA THR A 1052 -108.80 -44.19 -81.62
C THR A 1052 -109.92 -44.16 -82.66
N SER A 1053 -111.17 -44.42 -82.25
CA SER A 1053 -112.33 -44.49 -83.17
C SER A 1053 -113.69 -44.30 -82.48
N GLU A 1054 -114.76 -44.11 -83.27
CA GLU A 1054 -116.17 -44.05 -82.82
C GLU A 1054 -116.48 -42.94 -81.78
N PRO A 1055 -116.14 -41.66 -82.02
CA PRO A 1055 -116.43 -40.60 -81.06
C PRO A 1055 -117.93 -40.26 -81.03
N THR A 1056 -118.50 -40.23 -79.83
CA THR A 1056 -119.84 -39.72 -79.52
C THR A 1056 -119.74 -38.41 -78.73
N LYS A 1057 -120.87 -37.88 -78.27
CA LYS A 1057 -120.87 -36.68 -77.42
C LYS A 1057 -120.14 -36.90 -76.09
N THR A 1058 -120.03 -38.13 -75.58
CA THR A 1058 -119.42 -38.40 -74.27
C THR A 1058 -118.51 -39.64 -74.24
N SER A 1059 -118.12 -40.21 -75.37
CA SER A 1059 -117.24 -41.39 -75.40
C SER A 1059 -116.43 -41.55 -76.70
N PHE A 1060 -115.33 -42.31 -76.67
CA PHE A 1060 -114.65 -42.86 -77.85
C PHE A 1060 -113.84 -44.11 -77.50
N ARG A 1061 -113.48 -44.92 -78.51
CA ARG A 1061 -112.73 -46.19 -78.37
C ARG A 1061 -111.23 -46.00 -78.58
N VAL A 1062 -110.40 -46.73 -77.82
CA VAL A 1062 -108.91 -46.77 -77.93
C VAL A 1062 -108.44 -48.21 -78.12
N THR A 1063 -107.54 -48.48 -79.06
CA THR A 1063 -107.01 -49.82 -79.40
C THR A 1063 -105.48 -49.80 -79.62
N TRP A 1064 -104.74 -50.85 -79.22
CA TRP A 1064 -103.28 -50.96 -79.42
C TRP A 1064 -102.79 -52.41 -79.68
N ASP A 1065 -101.56 -52.55 -80.17
CA ASP A 1065 -100.87 -53.84 -80.30
C ASP A 1065 -100.09 -54.21 -79.02
N PRO A 1066 -100.07 -55.50 -78.61
CA PRO A 1066 -99.38 -55.94 -77.40
C PRO A 1066 -97.87 -55.67 -77.37
N SER A 1067 -97.32 -55.40 -76.17
CA SER A 1067 -95.87 -55.24 -75.95
C SER A 1067 -95.09 -56.54 -76.18
N PRO A 1068 -93.87 -56.50 -76.77
CA PRO A 1068 -93.03 -57.70 -76.89
C PRO A 1068 -92.52 -58.19 -75.53
N GLY A 1069 -93.00 -59.34 -75.07
CA GLY A 1069 -92.61 -59.99 -73.81
C GLY A 1069 -93.83 -60.50 -73.03
N GLU A 1070 -93.62 -61.14 -71.88
CA GLU A 1070 -94.73 -61.54 -70.99
C GLU A 1070 -95.25 -60.34 -70.19
N VAL A 1071 -96.18 -59.60 -70.80
CA VAL A 1071 -96.87 -58.47 -70.18
C VAL A 1071 -97.97 -58.98 -69.24
N LYS A 1072 -98.11 -58.37 -68.05
CA LYS A 1072 -99.12 -58.72 -67.03
C LYS A 1072 -100.41 -57.93 -67.16
N GLY A 1073 -100.39 -56.80 -67.86
CA GLY A 1073 -101.55 -55.94 -68.07
C GLY A 1073 -101.14 -54.64 -68.77
N TYR A 1074 -102.13 -53.82 -69.11
CA TYR A 1074 -101.90 -52.49 -69.65
C TYR A 1074 -102.52 -51.43 -68.76
N LYS A 1075 -101.77 -50.36 -68.55
CA LYS A 1075 -102.26 -49.16 -67.89
C LYS A 1075 -102.56 -48.12 -68.96
N VAL A 1076 -103.80 -47.68 -69.05
CA VAL A 1076 -104.25 -46.64 -69.98
C VAL A 1076 -104.62 -45.40 -69.21
N THR A 1077 -104.01 -44.27 -69.56
CA THR A 1077 -104.28 -42.98 -68.93
C THR A 1077 -104.83 -42.00 -69.96
N PHE A 1078 -105.85 -41.22 -69.62
CA PHE A 1078 -106.46 -40.26 -70.53
C PHE A 1078 -106.88 -38.96 -69.82
N HIS A 1079 -106.78 -37.82 -70.50
CA HIS A 1079 -107.17 -36.51 -69.96
C HIS A 1079 -107.51 -35.53 -71.08
N PRO A 1080 -108.27 -34.45 -70.82
CA PRO A 1080 -108.50 -33.40 -71.79
C PRO A 1080 -107.17 -32.78 -72.23
N ASP A 1081 -107.02 -32.53 -73.52
CA ASP A 1081 -105.83 -31.94 -74.11
C ASP A 1081 -105.56 -30.55 -73.52
N GLY A 1082 -104.34 -30.36 -72.98
CA GLY A 1082 -103.94 -29.15 -72.25
C GLY A 1082 -104.32 -29.09 -70.76
N ASN A 1083 -104.90 -30.13 -70.17
CA ASN A 1083 -105.19 -30.17 -68.74
C ASN A 1083 -104.96 -31.57 -68.12
N ASP A 1084 -103.77 -31.79 -67.56
CA ASP A 1084 -103.36 -33.05 -66.90
C ASP A 1084 -104.01 -33.27 -65.51
N ILE A 1085 -104.86 -32.34 -65.05
CA ILE A 1085 -105.42 -32.38 -63.69
C ILE A 1085 -106.62 -33.35 -63.59
N ASP A 1086 -107.38 -33.51 -64.67
CA ASP A 1086 -108.52 -34.45 -64.76
C ASP A 1086 -108.07 -35.77 -65.43
N LEU A 1087 -107.01 -36.39 -64.89
CA LEU A 1087 -106.39 -37.62 -65.41
C LEU A 1087 -107.21 -38.86 -65.02
N GLY A 1088 -107.90 -39.45 -65.99
CA GLY A 1088 -108.53 -40.76 -65.86
C GLY A 1088 -107.49 -41.87 -66.07
N GLU A 1089 -107.49 -42.88 -65.22
CA GLU A 1089 -106.65 -44.07 -65.36
C GLU A 1089 -107.51 -45.33 -65.37
N LEU A 1090 -107.21 -46.23 -66.30
CA LEU A 1090 -107.84 -47.53 -66.45
C LEU A 1090 -106.76 -48.62 -66.55
N LEU A 1091 -106.83 -49.63 -65.69
CA LEU A 1091 -105.99 -50.82 -65.78
C LEU A 1091 -106.79 -51.94 -66.44
N VAL A 1092 -106.22 -52.51 -67.49
CA VAL A 1092 -106.83 -53.61 -68.23
C VAL A 1092 -105.94 -54.85 -68.25
N GLY A 1093 -106.58 -56.00 -68.47
CA GLY A 1093 -105.92 -57.29 -68.44
C GLY A 1093 -104.87 -57.45 -69.54
N PRO A 1094 -103.99 -58.46 -69.41
CA PRO A 1094 -102.88 -58.67 -70.35
C PRO A 1094 -103.32 -59.02 -71.78
N TYR A 1095 -104.58 -59.44 -71.96
CA TYR A 1095 -105.17 -59.80 -73.25
C TYR A 1095 -106.09 -58.71 -73.80
N ASP A 1096 -106.36 -57.66 -73.02
CA ASP A 1096 -107.18 -56.55 -73.48
C ASP A 1096 -106.32 -55.64 -74.37
N ASN A 1097 -106.83 -55.36 -75.56
CA ASN A 1097 -106.17 -54.53 -76.56
C ASN A 1097 -107.06 -53.40 -77.09
N THR A 1098 -108.32 -53.32 -76.62
CA THR A 1098 -109.30 -52.29 -76.97
C THR A 1098 -110.11 -51.92 -75.73
N ILE A 1099 -110.35 -50.62 -75.52
CA ILE A 1099 -111.23 -50.08 -74.48
C ILE A 1099 -112.13 -48.99 -75.04
N VAL A 1100 -113.26 -48.72 -74.37
CA VAL A 1100 -114.09 -47.54 -74.64
C VAL A 1100 -114.00 -46.62 -73.44
N LEU A 1101 -113.65 -45.36 -73.68
CA LEU A 1101 -113.63 -44.31 -72.68
C LEU A 1101 -114.98 -43.59 -72.71
N GLU A 1102 -115.69 -43.58 -71.58
CA GLU A 1102 -117.06 -43.04 -71.44
C GLU A 1102 -117.10 -41.87 -70.44
N GLU A 1103 -118.25 -41.19 -70.33
CA GLU A 1103 -118.48 -40.01 -69.46
C GLU A 1103 -117.57 -38.79 -69.75
N LEU A 1104 -117.06 -38.71 -70.97
CA LEU A 1104 -116.21 -37.62 -71.44
C LEU A 1104 -117.01 -36.34 -71.70
N ARG A 1105 -116.34 -35.18 -71.63
CA ARG A 1105 -116.98 -33.89 -71.91
C ARG A 1105 -117.15 -33.69 -73.41
N ALA A 1106 -118.37 -33.35 -73.83
CA ALA A 1106 -118.71 -33.07 -75.23
C ALA A 1106 -117.84 -32.01 -75.89
N GLY A 1107 -117.54 -32.21 -77.18
CA GLY A 1107 -116.74 -31.29 -77.99
C GLY A 1107 -115.29 -31.11 -77.51
N THR A 1108 -114.75 -32.02 -76.70
CA THR A 1108 -113.43 -31.90 -76.06
C THR A 1108 -112.44 -32.91 -76.63
N LYS A 1109 -111.20 -32.46 -76.87
CA LYS A 1109 -110.04 -33.28 -77.27
C LYS A 1109 -109.41 -33.95 -76.07
N TYR A 1110 -109.06 -35.23 -76.17
CA TYR A 1110 -108.41 -36.01 -75.12
C TYR A 1110 -107.10 -36.62 -75.61
N THR A 1111 -106.09 -36.61 -74.75
CA THR A 1111 -104.81 -37.33 -74.94
C THR A 1111 -104.84 -38.62 -74.14
N VAL A 1112 -104.36 -39.71 -74.73
CA VAL A 1112 -104.35 -41.07 -74.18
C VAL A 1112 -102.94 -41.67 -74.26
N ALA A 1113 -102.50 -42.37 -73.22
CA ALA A 1113 -101.24 -43.11 -73.20
C ALA A 1113 -101.41 -44.52 -72.63
N VAL A 1114 -100.73 -45.50 -73.24
CA VAL A 1114 -100.79 -46.92 -72.87
C VAL A 1114 -99.40 -47.43 -72.48
N PHE A 1115 -99.30 -48.04 -71.31
CA PHE A 1115 -98.07 -48.63 -70.76
C PHE A 1115 -98.19 -50.15 -70.68
N GLY A 1116 -97.14 -50.87 -71.05
CA GLY A 1116 -97.03 -52.32 -70.83
C GLY A 1116 -96.48 -52.60 -69.44
N MET A 1117 -97.21 -53.37 -68.63
CA MET A 1117 -96.82 -53.69 -67.26
C MET A 1117 -96.10 -55.04 -67.19
N PHE A 1118 -94.87 -55.07 -66.67
CA PHE A 1118 -94.08 -56.30 -66.48
C PHE A 1118 -93.75 -56.52 -64.99
N ASP A 1119 -93.43 -57.75 -64.58
CA ASP A 1119 -93.11 -58.10 -63.17
C ASP A 1119 -91.95 -57.28 -62.57
N GLY A 1120 -91.12 -56.63 -63.40
CA GLY A 1120 -89.98 -55.81 -63.00
C GLY A 1120 -90.15 -54.29 -63.22
N GLY A 1121 -91.32 -53.81 -63.63
CA GLY A 1121 -91.59 -52.39 -63.87
C GLY A 1121 -92.45 -52.14 -65.12
N GLU A 1122 -92.85 -50.88 -65.30
CA GLU A 1122 -93.59 -50.45 -66.50
C GLU A 1122 -92.64 -50.11 -67.65
N SER A 1123 -93.09 -50.36 -68.88
CA SER A 1123 -92.40 -49.86 -70.08
C SER A 1123 -92.55 -48.35 -70.22
N VAL A 1124 -91.80 -47.74 -71.14
CA VAL A 1124 -92.14 -46.40 -71.62
C VAL A 1124 -93.54 -46.38 -72.29
N PRO A 1125 -94.33 -45.28 -72.24
CA PRO A 1125 -95.69 -45.23 -72.77
C PRO A 1125 -95.77 -45.13 -74.30
N LEU A 1126 -96.91 -45.55 -74.84
CA LEU A 1126 -97.35 -45.29 -76.21
C LEU A 1126 -98.56 -44.34 -76.21
N ALA A 1127 -98.45 -43.16 -76.81
CA ALA A 1127 -99.46 -42.09 -76.73
C ALA A 1127 -100.27 -41.88 -78.04
N GLY A 1128 -101.49 -41.33 -77.94
CA GLY A 1128 -102.36 -40.85 -79.03
C GLY A 1128 -103.50 -39.93 -78.54
N GLU A 1129 -104.37 -39.44 -79.44
CA GLU A 1129 -105.34 -38.37 -79.14
C GLU A 1129 -106.66 -38.53 -79.93
N GLU A 1130 -107.80 -38.07 -79.38
CA GLU A 1130 -109.13 -38.11 -80.05
C GLU A 1130 -110.10 -37.01 -79.57
N ASN A 1131 -111.09 -36.63 -80.40
CA ASN A 1131 -112.12 -35.62 -80.07
C ASN A 1131 -113.53 -36.20 -79.89
N THR A 1132 -114.23 -35.83 -78.82
CA THR A 1132 -115.69 -36.10 -78.68
C THR A 1132 -116.54 -35.12 -79.51
N THR A 1133 -117.75 -35.50 -79.89
CA THR A 1133 -118.66 -34.70 -80.75
C THR A 1133 -119.60 -33.80 -79.92
N LEU A 1134 -120.39 -32.92 -80.58
CA LEU A 1134 -121.34 -32.01 -79.90
C LEU A 1134 -122.80 -32.52 -79.86
N MET A 1135 -123.18 -33.44 -80.76
CA MET A 1135 -124.49 -34.08 -80.87
C MET A 1135 -124.33 -35.57 -81.19
N ASP A 1136 -125.32 -36.39 -80.82
CA ASP A 1136 -125.24 -37.85 -80.87
C ASP A 1136 -125.74 -38.49 -82.18
N ASP A 1137 -126.50 -37.78 -83.04
CA ASP A 1137 -127.07 -38.35 -84.28
C ASP A 1137 -126.51 -37.70 -85.57
N PRO A 1138 -126.38 -38.48 -86.68
CA PRO A 1138 -125.69 -38.06 -87.90
C PRO A 1138 -126.61 -37.41 -88.95
N ASP A 1139 -126.19 -36.28 -89.56
CA ASP A 1139 -126.88 -35.72 -90.74
C ASP A 1139 -126.60 -36.57 -92.00
N SER A 1140 -127.68 -36.84 -92.76
CA SER A 1140 -127.67 -37.61 -94.01
C SER A 1140 -127.04 -36.85 -95.19
N PRO A 1141 -126.46 -37.51 -96.21
CA PRO A 1141 -125.75 -36.85 -97.30
C PRO A 1141 -126.71 -36.28 -98.37
N PRO A 1142 -126.28 -35.26 -99.15
CA PRO A 1142 -127.17 -34.37 -99.91
C PRO A 1142 -127.47 -34.85 -101.34
N VAL A 1143 -128.58 -34.37 -101.93
CA VAL A 1143 -128.81 -34.37 -103.40
C VAL A 1143 -129.33 -32.99 -103.87
N ASP A 1144 -128.72 -32.53 -104.96
CA ASP A 1144 -128.87 -31.36 -105.88
C ASP A 1144 -130.21 -30.61 -106.01
N THR A 1145 -130.27 -29.32 -106.44
CA THR A 1145 -129.69 -28.74 -107.67
C THR A 1145 -129.31 -27.25 -107.62
N SER A 1146 -128.30 -26.91 -108.45
CA SER A 1146 -127.77 -25.62 -108.98
C SER A 1146 -126.78 -24.83 -108.12
#